data_AF-A0A9X3N189-F1
#
_entry.id   AF-A0A9X3N189-F1
#
_cell.length_a   1.000
_cell.length_b   1.000
_cell.length_c   1.000
_cell.angle_alpha   90.00
_cell.angle_beta   90.00
_cell.angle_gamma   90.00
#
_symmetry.space_group_name_H-M   'P 1'
#
loop_
_entity.id
_entity.type
_entity.pdbx_description
1 polymer ?
#
loop_
_entity_poly.entity_id
_entity_poly.type
_entity_poly.pdbx_seq_one_letter_code
_entity_poly.pdbx_strand_id
1 'polypeptide(L)'
;MAVTPGAAAHAAPKPISGAFVLPSAKHCVRSLTVQVRALPRVKWTSASISIDGKRFKKLERAQVTRPVQLNKLPTGSFVVSITAKAKGGRSASAKRTYRSCAATPVPAPKPSPTPLPAPRPTPTPTATPAPTATATPTPAPPTSSTPGSYSGTTPQGYGLRLYLSADGTHIQDVYVPTLMACTPVRPSFYDHLAISDIAIAGDGSFTATTTQQGVVGGVAGTFTYTFRGQLNGTKMTGSYREDITYNDGVARTCTTNDTSWSATRESQGDQTASPPPAGSYSGTTPNGYGMTMYVSADSKHLQDIAFRTLLDCTPTIPSFYDDLGIADIPIAADGSFSATTTQQGIYAGVPATFTYTFSGHFHGANANGVARVAGTYKQVITYNDSVARTCSTDDQSWTATRQTQGDQTASPPPAGSYGGTTPNGYGMTMYVSPDNQHLQDIAFWTLLGCTPTRPSFYDHLGIADIAIAADGSFSATTTQQGIYFNVPATFTYTFSGHFHGANASGVARIAGTYKQVITYNDGVAHTCSSNEQSWSATRQSQGSQVGTTPPAGTYGGTTPNGYAMSMHVSADSKHLQNIAFPALLECSPTRPDFYDNVAIADVAILADGSFSSITTKTGVLYGANATFTYTFKGHFHGANTAGAARLAGIYREDITFDNGTAYSCTSDEENWTALRSGP
;
A
#
# COMPACT_ATOMS: atom_id res chain seq x y z
N MET A 1 -36.70 63.00 5.57
CA MET A 1 -35.30 62.67 5.20
C MET A 1 -35.35 61.48 4.26
N ALA A 2 -34.83 61.62 3.04
CA ALA A 2 -34.79 60.56 2.04
C ALA A 2 -33.77 59.49 2.44
N VAL A 3 -34.16 58.21 2.39
CA VAL A 3 -33.26 57.08 2.57
C VAL A 3 -32.67 56.74 1.21
N THR A 4 -31.36 56.94 1.07
CA THR A 4 -30.55 56.52 -0.07
C THR A 4 -30.44 54.99 -0.10
N PRO A 5 -30.62 54.31 -1.24
CA PRO A 5 -30.33 52.89 -1.35
C PRO A 5 -28.81 52.68 -1.33
N GLY A 6 -28.34 51.85 -0.40
CA GLY A 6 -26.94 51.46 -0.28
C GLY A 6 -26.45 50.71 -1.52
N ALA A 7 -25.25 51.07 -1.99
CA ALA A 7 -24.57 50.42 -3.09
C ALA A 7 -24.35 48.93 -2.79
N ALA A 8 -24.80 48.06 -3.69
CA ALA A 8 -24.56 46.63 -3.63
C ALA A 8 -23.05 46.34 -3.62
N ALA A 9 -22.56 45.74 -2.54
CA ALA A 9 -21.19 45.25 -2.46
C ALA A 9 -21.00 44.13 -3.48
N HIS A 10 -20.24 44.41 -4.56
CA HIS A 10 -19.85 43.38 -5.53
C HIS A 10 -19.04 42.28 -4.83
N ALA A 11 -19.54 41.06 -4.88
CA ALA A 11 -18.86 39.87 -4.37
C ALA A 11 -17.42 39.77 -4.92
N ALA A 12 -16.47 39.46 -4.03
CA ALA A 12 -15.07 39.26 -4.40
C ALA A 12 -14.94 38.19 -5.51
N PRO A 13 -14.17 38.44 -6.58
CA PRO A 13 -14.08 37.48 -7.67
C PRO A 13 -13.48 36.14 -7.23
N LYS A 14 -14.12 35.02 -7.60
CA LYS A 14 -13.61 33.66 -7.32
C LYS A 14 -12.15 33.48 -7.79
N PRO A 15 -11.29 32.80 -7.02
CA PRO A 15 -9.91 32.53 -7.40
C PRO A 15 -9.83 31.70 -8.70
N ILE A 16 -8.80 31.92 -9.51
CA ILE A 16 -8.59 31.18 -10.76
C ILE A 16 -7.74 29.94 -10.45
N SER A 17 -8.36 28.76 -10.40
CA SER A 17 -7.65 27.49 -10.17
C SER A 17 -6.86 27.05 -11.40
N GLY A 18 -5.76 26.32 -11.18
CA GLY A 18 -4.95 25.74 -12.27
C GLY A 18 -4.22 26.74 -13.16
N ALA A 19 -4.03 27.99 -12.73
CA ALA A 19 -3.47 29.06 -13.56
C ALA A 19 -2.00 28.87 -13.97
N PHE A 20 -1.25 27.95 -13.37
CA PHE A 20 0.21 27.85 -13.53
C PHE A 20 0.69 26.43 -13.84
N VAL A 21 1.81 26.35 -14.55
CA VAL A 21 2.67 25.16 -14.67
C VAL A 21 3.96 25.47 -13.93
N LEU A 22 4.20 24.77 -12.84
CA LEU A 22 5.42 24.88 -12.03
C LEU A 22 6.12 23.51 -11.98
N PRO A 23 7.44 23.43 -12.25
CA PRO A 23 8.20 22.19 -12.17
C PRO A 23 8.15 21.55 -10.79
N SER A 24 8.37 20.25 -10.74
CA SER A 24 8.49 19.50 -9.48
C SER A 24 9.59 20.07 -8.59
N ALA A 25 9.34 20.11 -7.27
CA ALA A 25 10.33 20.51 -6.27
C ALA A 25 10.95 19.30 -5.54
N LYS A 26 10.71 18.07 -6.02
CA LYS A 26 11.21 16.82 -5.39
C LYS A 26 12.72 16.63 -5.52
N HIS A 27 13.36 17.27 -6.50
CA HIS A 27 14.83 17.21 -6.71
C HIS A 27 15.42 18.62 -6.75
N CYS A 28 16.74 18.71 -6.54
CA CYS A 28 17.44 19.97 -6.76
C CYS A 28 17.36 20.38 -8.25
N VAL A 29 17.40 21.68 -8.52
CA VAL A 29 17.23 22.24 -9.87
C VAL A 29 18.40 23.16 -10.23
N ARG A 30 18.87 23.07 -11.48
CA ARG A 30 19.88 23.99 -12.03
C ARG A 30 19.25 25.14 -12.84
N SER A 31 18.08 24.88 -13.43
CA SER A 31 17.21 25.87 -14.07
C SER A 31 15.74 25.46 -13.87
N LEU A 32 14.82 26.42 -14.03
CA LEU A 32 13.38 26.18 -13.89
C LEU A 32 12.61 26.82 -15.05
N THR A 33 11.61 26.14 -15.58
CA THR A 33 10.66 26.74 -16.53
C THR A 33 9.31 26.97 -15.86
N VAL A 34 8.85 28.21 -15.81
CA VAL A 34 7.52 28.56 -15.27
C VAL A 34 6.61 29.09 -16.38
N GLN A 35 5.31 28.79 -16.29
CA GLN A 35 4.35 29.21 -17.32
C GLN A 35 2.97 29.50 -16.72
N VAL A 36 2.29 30.53 -17.24
CA VAL A 36 0.86 30.76 -17.01
C VAL A 36 0.05 29.97 -18.04
N ARG A 37 -0.90 29.14 -17.60
CA ARG A 37 -1.75 28.35 -18.50
C ARG A 37 -2.69 29.25 -19.30
N ALA A 38 -2.86 28.93 -20.57
CA ALA A 38 -3.98 29.44 -21.35
C ALA A 38 -5.24 28.70 -20.87
N LEU A 39 -6.16 29.42 -20.21
CA LEU A 39 -7.40 28.84 -19.69
C LEU A 39 -8.60 29.32 -20.51
N PRO A 40 -9.58 28.45 -20.81
CA PRO A 40 -10.83 28.86 -21.43
C PRO A 40 -11.50 29.98 -20.63
N ARG A 41 -11.95 31.03 -21.32
CA ARG A 41 -12.65 32.20 -20.73
C ARG A 41 -11.82 33.09 -19.79
N VAL A 42 -10.50 32.93 -19.71
CA VAL A 42 -9.60 33.84 -18.96
C VAL A 42 -8.68 34.60 -19.93
N LYS A 43 -8.80 35.94 -19.96
CA LYS A 43 -7.88 36.81 -20.71
C LYS A 43 -6.84 37.41 -19.77
N TRP A 44 -5.64 36.86 -19.77
CA TRP A 44 -4.51 37.37 -18.99
C TRP A 44 -4.00 38.71 -19.55
N THR A 45 -3.75 39.68 -18.69
CA THR A 45 -3.24 41.02 -19.07
C THR A 45 -1.77 41.19 -18.71
N SER A 46 -1.34 40.63 -17.57
CA SER A 46 0.06 40.64 -17.14
C SER A 46 0.38 39.49 -16.20
N ALA A 47 1.66 39.13 -16.09
CA ALA A 47 2.16 38.28 -15.02
C ALA A 47 3.50 38.79 -14.48
N SER A 48 3.77 38.57 -13.21
CA SER A 48 5.04 38.90 -12.55
C SER A 48 5.60 37.63 -11.92
N ILE A 49 6.86 37.34 -12.22
CA ILE A 49 7.62 36.23 -11.63
C ILE A 49 8.68 36.83 -10.71
N SER A 50 8.81 36.31 -9.50
CA SER A 50 9.78 36.73 -8.50
C SER A 50 10.54 35.53 -7.92
N ILE A 51 11.78 35.75 -7.52
CA ILE A 51 12.63 34.80 -6.79
C ILE A 51 13.01 35.47 -5.46
N ASP A 52 12.71 34.82 -4.33
CA ASP A 52 12.87 35.35 -2.97
C ASP A 52 12.28 36.76 -2.80
N GLY A 53 11.10 36.96 -3.37
CA GLY A 53 10.39 38.26 -3.35
C GLY A 53 10.92 39.30 -4.33
N LYS A 54 12.12 39.13 -4.91
CA LYS A 54 12.68 40.04 -5.92
C LYS A 54 12.09 39.72 -7.30
N ARG A 55 11.53 40.72 -7.98
CA ARG A 55 10.92 40.55 -9.30
C ARG A 55 11.96 40.17 -10.35
N PHE A 56 11.84 38.96 -10.88
CA PHE A 56 12.70 38.41 -11.93
C PHE A 56 12.25 38.87 -13.32
N LYS A 57 10.95 38.77 -13.63
CA LYS A 57 10.41 39.16 -14.94
C LYS A 57 8.95 39.56 -14.87
N LYS A 58 8.57 40.58 -15.65
CA LYS A 58 7.17 40.95 -15.90
C LYS A 58 6.83 40.58 -17.36
N LEU A 59 5.70 39.91 -17.55
CA LEU A 59 5.13 39.53 -18.84
C LEU A 59 3.87 40.33 -19.10
N GLU A 60 3.66 40.75 -20.34
CA GLU A 60 2.49 41.53 -20.73
C GLU A 60 1.82 40.95 -21.98
N ARG A 61 0.48 41.06 -22.04
CA ARG A 61 -0.32 40.69 -23.21
C ARG A 61 -0.03 39.26 -23.71
N ALA A 62 0.27 39.09 -25.00
CA ALA A 62 0.51 37.78 -25.63
C ALA A 62 1.73 37.02 -25.08
N GLN A 63 2.61 37.66 -24.30
CA GLN A 63 3.77 37.01 -23.70
C GLN A 63 3.43 36.26 -22.42
N VAL A 64 2.27 36.52 -21.80
CA VAL A 64 1.93 35.99 -20.46
C VAL A 64 1.88 34.46 -20.44
N THR A 65 1.42 33.82 -21.52
CA THR A 65 1.30 32.37 -21.61
C THR A 65 2.55 31.69 -22.19
N ARG A 66 3.60 32.43 -22.53
CA ARG A 66 4.86 31.85 -23.03
C ARG A 66 5.68 31.27 -21.85
N PRO A 67 6.29 30.08 -21.99
CA PRO A 67 7.19 29.54 -20.97
C PRO A 67 8.38 30.48 -20.69
N VAL A 68 8.77 30.62 -19.43
CA VAL A 68 9.92 31.43 -18.99
C VAL A 68 10.94 30.56 -18.28
N GLN A 69 12.14 30.47 -18.85
CA GLN A 69 13.31 29.81 -18.26
C GLN A 69 13.98 30.74 -17.22
N LEU A 70 14.30 30.19 -16.05
CA LEU A 70 14.98 30.81 -14.92
C LEU A 70 16.37 30.15 -14.77
N ASN A 71 17.43 30.82 -15.23
CA ASN A 71 18.79 30.24 -15.33
C ASN A 71 19.78 30.77 -14.28
N LYS A 72 19.40 31.77 -13.46
CA LYS A 72 20.25 32.38 -12.43
C LYS A 72 19.61 32.19 -11.05
N LEU A 73 19.59 30.95 -10.59
CA LEU A 73 18.92 30.55 -9.35
C LEU A 73 19.86 30.79 -8.14
N PRO A 74 19.34 31.26 -6.99
CA PRO A 74 20.12 31.37 -5.77
C PRO A 74 20.68 30.03 -5.33
N THR A 75 21.83 30.03 -4.67
CA THR A 75 22.40 28.85 -4.02
C THR A 75 21.61 28.50 -2.77
N GLY A 76 21.36 27.22 -2.53
CA GLY A 76 20.57 26.74 -1.41
C GLY A 76 19.07 26.69 -1.70
N SER A 77 18.25 26.92 -0.67
CA SER A 77 16.78 26.94 -0.77
C SER A 77 16.29 28.33 -1.16
N PHE A 78 15.44 28.43 -2.18
CA PHE A 78 14.88 29.69 -2.66
C PHE A 78 13.41 29.53 -3.07
N VAL A 79 12.65 30.62 -3.05
CA VAL A 79 11.22 30.62 -3.32
C VAL A 79 10.91 31.31 -4.64
N VAL A 80 10.24 30.59 -5.54
CA VAL A 80 9.68 31.17 -6.76
C VAL A 80 8.21 31.51 -6.53
N SER A 81 7.83 32.75 -6.85
CA SER A 81 6.43 33.18 -6.89
C SER A 81 6.04 33.71 -8.26
N ILE A 82 4.82 33.42 -8.69
CA ILE A 82 4.23 33.92 -9.91
C ILE A 82 2.84 34.48 -9.61
N THR A 83 2.58 35.71 -10.05
CA THR A 83 1.27 36.37 -9.93
C THR A 83 0.80 36.81 -11.31
N ALA A 84 -0.35 36.31 -11.76
CA ALA A 84 -0.97 36.70 -13.03
C ALA A 84 -2.24 37.51 -12.78
N LYS A 85 -2.44 38.56 -13.58
CA LYS A 85 -3.64 39.42 -13.58
C LYS A 85 -4.43 39.18 -14.86
N ALA A 86 -5.75 39.04 -14.72
CA ALA A 86 -6.69 38.88 -15.83
C ALA A 86 -7.53 40.15 -16.04
N LYS A 87 -8.17 40.25 -17.21
CA LYS A 87 -9.13 41.31 -17.52
C LYS A 87 -10.30 41.23 -16.52
N GLY A 88 -10.76 42.38 -16.01
CA GLY A 88 -11.82 42.45 -14.99
C GLY A 88 -11.34 42.35 -13.53
N GLY A 89 -10.06 42.64 -13.26
CA GLY A 89 -9.54 42.80 -11.89
C GLY A 89 -9.16 41.51 -11.15
N ARG A 90 -9.42 40.34 -11.75
CA ARG A 90 -9.10 39.03 -11.17
C ARG A 90 -7.59 38.76 -11.22
N SER A 91 -7.07 38.05 -10.22
CA SER A 91 -5.68 37.59 -10.18
C SER A 91 -5.56 36.14 -9.71
N ALA A 92 -4.42 35.52 -10.04
CA ALA A 92 -4.00 34.24 -9.50
C ALA A 92 -2.55 34.35 -9.04
N SER A 93 -2.19 33.64 -7.98
CA SER A 93 -0.81 33.56 -7.48
C SER A 93 -0.44 32.11 -7.17
N ALA A 94 0.81 31.75 -7.40
CA ALA A 94 1.40 30.51 -6.90
C ALA A 94 2.79 30.78 -6.34
N LYS A 95 3.17 30.03 -5.31
CA LYS A 95 4.45 30.10 -4.62
C LYS A 95 4.97 28.68 -4.41
N ARG A 96 6.23 28.42 -4.72
CA ARG A 96 6.87 27.11 -4.50
C ARG A 96 8.34 27.28 -4.12
N THR A 97 8.78 26.50 -3.14
CA THR A 97 10.17 26.46 -2.67
C THR A 97 10.94 25.42 -3.47
N TYR A 98 12.15 25.77 -3.90
CA TYR A 98 13.07 24.93 -4.66
C TYR A 98 14.44 24.93 -4.00
N ARG A 99 15.28 23.95 -4.35
CA ARG A 99 16.69 23.88 -3.92
C ARG A 99 17.61 23.85 -5.14
N SER A 100 18.69 24.62 -5.14
CA SER A 100 19.69 24.55 -6.21
C SER A 100 20.57 23.31 -6.07
N CYS A 101 20.94 22.66 -7.16
CA CYS A 101 21.96 21.59 -7.08
C CYS A 101 23.34 22.17 -6.74
N ALA A 102 24.05 21.53 -5.80
CA ALA A 102 25.43 21.89 -5.49
C ALA A 102 26.33 21.66 -6.71
N ALA A 103 27.28 22.56 -6.96
CA ALA A 103 28.31 22.37 -7.97
C ALA A 103 29.25 21.24 -7.51
N THR A 104 29.44 20.23 -8.37
CA THR A 104 30.41 19.16 -8.14
C THR A 104 31.82 19.77 -8.10
N PRO A 105 32.68 19.47 -7.11
CA PRO A 105 34.06 19.93 -7.11
C PRO A 105 34.79 19.38 -8.34
N VAL A 106 35.47 20.25 -9.10
CA VAL A 106 36.30 19.84 -10.23
C VAL A 106 37.51 19.07 -9.68
N PRO A 107 37.76 17.80 -10.11
CA PRO A 107 38.95 17.07 -9.70
C PRO A 107 40.23 17.76 -10.22
N ALA A 108 41.26 17.81 -9.39
CA ALA A 108 42.56 18.40 -9.75
C ALA A 108 43.21 17.64 -10.95
N PRO A 109 43.85 18.35 -11.89
CA PRO A 109 44.42 17.73 -13.09
C PRO A 109 45.63 16.85 -12.75
N LYS A 110 45.61 15.62 -13.26
CA LYS A 110 46.72 14.65 -13.23
C LYS A 110 47.83 15.10 -14.20
N PRO A 111 49.12 15.04 -13.82
CA PRO A 111 50.22 15.46 -14.70
C PRO A 111 50.33 14.56 -15.95
N SER A 112 50.56 15.21 -17.09
CA SER A 112 50.67 14.62 -18.43
C SER A 112 52.06 14.01 -18.67
N PRO A 113 52.19 12.79 -19.23
CA PRO A 113 53.47 12.26 -19.68
C PRO A 113 53.94 12.94 -20.98
N THR A 114 55.27 13.05 -21.11
CA THR A 114 56.00 13.70 -22.22
C THR A 114 55.92 12.89 -23.53
N PRO A 115 55.64 13.51 -24.70
CA PRO A 115 55.52 12.79 -25.97
C PRO A 115 56.87 12.44 -26.62
N LEU A 116 56.93 11.24 -27.21
CA LEU A 116 57.99 10.73 -28.08
C LEU A 116 57.78 11.23 -29.53
N PRO A 117 58.83 11.57 -30.32
CA PRO A 117 58.65 12.17 -31.64
C PRO A 117 58.15 11.18 -32.70
N ALA A 118 57.28 11.69 -33.58
CA ALA A 118 56.56 10.94 -34.61
C ALA A 118 57.41 10.65 -35.87
N PRO A 119 57.28 9.46 -36.50
CA PRO A 119 57.87 9.18 -37.79
C PRO A 119 57.07 9.77 -38.97
N ARG A 120 57.82 10.09 -40.03
CA ARG A 120 57.46 10.77 -41.28
C ARG A 120 56.40 10.01 -42.12
N PRO A 121 55.47 10.70 -42.81
CA PRO A 121 54.39 10.06 -43.57
C PRO A 121 54.89 9.38 -44.86
N THR A 122 54.33 8.21 -45.14
CA THR A 122 54.45 7.44 -46.39
C THR A 122 53.23 7.74 -47.28
N PRO A 123 53.38 7.90 -48.61
CA PRO A 123 52.29 8.33 -49.47
C PRO A 123 51.16 7.29 -49.62
N THR A 124 49.95 7.82 -49.63
CA THR A 124 48.66 7.11 -49.75
C THR A 124 48.46 6.51 -51.15
N PRO A 125 48.21 5.20 -51.30
CA PRO A 125 47.73 4.64 -52.56
C PRO A 125 46.23 4.87 -52.75
N THR A 126 45.90 5.18 -54.00
CA THR A 126 44.58 5.46 -54.56
C THR A 126 43.56 4.34 -54.32
N ALA A 127 42.33 4.71 -53.95
CA ALA A 127 41.22 3.81 -53.67
C ALA A 127 40.81 2.97 -54.91
N THR A 128 40.74 1.66 -54.71
CA THR A 128 40.05 0.71 -55.61
C THR A 128 38.59 0.61 -55.16
N PRO A 129 37.58 0.64 -56.06
CA PRO A 129 36.17 0.55 -55.67
C PRO A 129 35.85 -0.82 -55.05
N ALA A 130 35.17 -0.79 -53.90
CA ALA A 130 34.70 -1.97 -53.18
C ALA A 130 33.50 -2.62 -53.90
N PRO A 131 33.39 -3.97 -53.93
CA PRO A 131 32.28 -4.66 -54.56
C PRO A 131 30.98 -4.42 -53.79
N THR A 132 29.91 -4.28 -54.55
CA THR A 132 28.52 -4.21 -54.10
C THR A 132 28.22 -5.35 -53.13
N ALA A 133 27.74 -5.01 -51.92
CA ALA A 133 27.29 -5.99 -50.95
C ALA A 133 26.12 -6.79 -51.54
N THR A 134 26.37 -8.08 -51.79
CA THR A 134 25.33 -9.08 -52.00
C THR A 134 24.46 -9.11 -50.74
N ALA A 135 23.14 -9.02 -50.90
CA ALA A 135 22.18 -9.17 -49.81
C ALA A 135 22.47 -10.48 -49.07
N THR A 136 22.86 -10.37 -47.80
CA THR A 136 22.85 -11.51 -46.88
C THR A 136 21.43 -12.06 -46.87
N PRO A 137 21.22 -13.38 -47.09
CA PRO A 137 19.90 -13.96 -47.01
C PRO A 137 19.30 -13.61 -45.64
N THR A 138 18.07 -13.10 -45.66
CA THR A 138 17.23 -12.96 -44.48
C THR A 138 17.27 -14.30 -43.73
N PRO A 139 17.70 -14.36 -42.46
CA PRO A 139 17.66 -15.58 -41.68
C PRO A 139 16.27 -16.21 -41.79
N ALA A 140 16.23 -17.53 -41.97
CA ALA A 140 14.99 -18.26 -41.88
C ALA A 140 14.26 -17.86 -40.57
N PRO A 141 12.93 -17.69 -40.59
CA PRO A 141 12.18 -17.37 -39.39
C PRO A 141 12.54 -18.35 -38.28
N PRO A 142 12.70 -17.89 -37.03
CA PRO A 142 13.13 -18.74 -35.94
C PRO A 142 12.30 -20.02 -35.91
N THR A 143 13.00 -21.14 -35.77
CA THR A 143 12.43 -22.44 -35.38
C THR A 143 11.38 -22.19 -34.31
N SER A 144 10.15 -22.69 -34.51
CA SER A 144 8.98 -22.34 -33.68
C SER A 144 9.32 -22.24 -32.19
N SER A 145 9.41 -21.02 -31.67
CA SER A 145 9.50 -20.79 -30.24
C SER A 145 8.21 -21.34 -29.62
N THR A 146 8.33 -22.12 -28.55
CA THR A 146 7.18 -22.78 -27.94
C THR A 146 6.91 -22.15 -26.58
N PRO A 147 5.92 -21.24 -26.46
CA PRO A 147 5.62 -20.54 -25.21
C PRO A 147 5.48 -21.46 -23.99
N GLY A 148 5.66 -20.86 -22.82
CA GLY A 148 5.42 -21.49 -21.53
C GLY A 148 6.65 -21.56 -20.63
N SER A 149 6.60 -22.43 -19.63
CA SER A 149 7.63 -22.58 -18.60
C SER A 149 8.82 -23.41 -19.06
N TYR A 150 9.98 -22.97 -18.61
CA TYR A 150 11.27 -23.64 -18.76
C TYR A 150 11.94 -23.71 -17.40
N SER A 151 12.53 -24.86 -17.10
CA SER A 151 13.35 -25.04 -15.90
C SER A 151 14.62 -25.80 -16.22
N GLY A 152 15.58 -25.65 -15.32
CA GLY A 152 16.88 -26.29 -15.46
C GLY A 152 17.69 -26.16 -14.18
N THR A 153 18.98 -26.41 -14.30
CA THR A 153 19.91 -26.33 -13.18
C THR A 153 21.14 -25.51 -13.55
N THR A 154 21.64 -24.74 -12.59
CA THR A 154 22.96 -24.13 -12.68
C THR A 154 24.06 -25.21 -12.51
N PRO A 155 25.31 -24.94 -12.89
CA PRO A 155 26.44 -25.84 -12.63
C PRO A 155 26.64 -26.19 -11.15
N GLN A 156 26.19 -25.32 -10.25
CA GLN A 156 26.21 -25.51 -8.81
C GLN A 156 25.06 -26.42 -8.30
N GLY A 157 24.16 -26.86 -9.19
CA GLY A 157 23.04 -27.74 -8.87
C GLY A 157 21.77 -27.01 -8.40
N TYR A 158 21.72 -25.69 -8.49
CA TYR A 158 20.53 -24.92 -8.10
C TYR A 158 19.49 -24.91 -9.22
N GLY A 159 18.23 -25.14 -8.87
CA GLY A 159 17.12 -25.10 -9.82
C GLY A 159 16.84 -23.67 -10.28
N LEU A 160 16.80 -23.45 -11.59
CA LEU A 160 16.43 -22.17 -12.20
C LEU A 160 15.09 -22.28 -12.92
N ARG A 161 14.38 -21.15 -13.02
CA ARG A 161 13.07 -21.06 -13.69
C ARG A 161 12.98 -19.79 -14.52
N LEU A 162 12.34 -19.89 -15.68
CA LEU A 162 12.04 -18.77 -16.56
C LEU A 162 10.83 -19.11 -17.43
N TYR A 163 10.21 -18.09 -18.01
CA TYR A 163 9.01 -18.24 -18.82
C TYR A 163 9.20 -17.59 -20.18
N LEU A 164 8.74 -18.25 -21.23
CA LEU A 164 8.63 -17.66 -22.56
C LEU A 164 7.19 -17.15 -22.72
N SER A 165 7.05 -15.86 -23.05
CA SER A 165 5.76 -15.18 -23.24
C SER A 165 4.88 -15.89 -24.27
N ALA A 166 3.57 -15.68 -24.20
CA ALA A 166 2.58 -16.35 -25.06
C ALA A 166 2.79 -16.06 -26.56
N ASP A 167 3.33 -14.89 -26.90
CA ASP A 167 3.71 -14.50 -28.27
C ASP A 167 5.13 -14.95 -28.66
N GLY A 168 5.88 -15.52 -27.73
CA GLY A 168 7.23 -16.02 -27.94
C GLY A 168 8.31 -14.95 -28.11
N THR A 169 8.04 -13.69 -27.74
CA THR A 169 8.94 -12.55 -27.96
C THR A 169 9.68 -12.06 -26.71
N HIS A 170 9.31 -12.53 -25.51
CA HIS A 170 9.92 -12.15 -24.25
C HIS A 170 10.24 -13.36 -23.35
N ILE A 171 11.35 -13.27 -22.60
CA ILE A 171 11.63 -14.11 -21.43
C ILE A 171 11.16 -13.34 -20.18
N GLN A 172 10.26 -13.95 -19.42
CA GLN A 172 9.60 -13.34 -18.27
C GLN A 172 9.96 -14.07 -16.97
N ASP A 173 9.93 -13.32 -15.87
CA ASP A 173 10.02 -13.78 -14.48
C ASP A 173 11.15 -14.81 -14.26
N VAL A 174 12.35 -14.39 -14.68
CA VAL A 174 13.59 -15.17 -14.54
C VAL A 174 13.96 -15.25 -13.07
N TYR A 175 14.18 -16.46 -12.58
CA TYR A 175 14.69 -16.74 -11.25
C TYR A 175 15.89 -17.69 -11.30
N VAL A 176 17.00 -17.25 -10.73
CA VAL A 176 18.23 -18.03 -10.60
C VAL A 176 18.74 -17.91 -9.16
N PRO A 177 18.73 -18.97 -8.35
CA PRO A 177 19.46 -18.98 -7.08
C PRO A 177 20.97 -18.89 -7.34
N THR A 178 21.64 -18.00 -6.61
CA THR A 178 23.06 -17.72 -6.76
C THR A 178 23.83 -17.99 -5.47
N LEU A 179 25.11 -18.33 -5.62
CA LEU A 179 26.06 -18.42 -4.51
C LEU A 179 27.18 -17.41 -4.81
N MET A 180 27.29 -16.41 -3.96
CA MET A 180 28.16 -15.25 -4.19
C MET A 180 29.52 -15.44 -3.56
N ALA A 181 30.59 -15.18 -4.31
CA ALA A 181 31.96 -15.16 -3.79
C ALA A 181 32.46 -13.71 -3.67
N CYS A 182 33.12 -13.36 -2.56
CA CYS A 182 33.45 -11.97 -2.23
C CYS A 182 34.95 -11.71 -2.08
N THR A 183 35.39 -10.51 -2.46
CA THR A 183 36.75 -10.00 -2.28
C THR A 183 36.76 -8.66 -1.52
N PRO A 184 37.70 -8.44 -0.56
CA PRO A 184 38.55 -9.44 0.09
C PRO A 184 37.74 -10.54 0.80
N VAL A 185 38.33 -11.74 0.92
CA VAL A 185 37.64 -13.02 1.22
C VAL A 185 36.65 -12.87 2.39
N ARG A 186 35.36 -13.03 2.06
CA ARG A 186 34.28 -13.33 3.00
C ARG A 186 33.74 -14.73 2.70
N PRO A 187 33.10 -15.41 3.67
CA PRO A 187 32.32 -16.60 3.40
C PRO A 187 31.32 -16.33 2.26
N SER A 188 31.19 -17.29 1.34
CA SER A 188 30.16 -17.20 0.31
C SER A 188 28.77 -17.22 0.94
N PHE A 189 27.83 -16.49 0.37
CA PHE A 189 26.45 -16.46 0.84
C PHE A 189 25.48 -16.69 -0.31
N TYR A 190 24.28 -17.15 0.05
CA TYR A 190 23.20 -17.39 -0.89
C TYR A 190 22.49 -16.09 -1.23
N ASP A 191 22.26 -15.90 -2.52
CA ASP A 191 21.41 -14.84 -3.04
C ASP A 191 20.60 -15.40 -4.22
N HIS A 192 19.97 -14.53 -4.98
CA HIS A 192 19.33 -14.89 -6.22
C HIS A 192 19.24 -13.70 -7.17
N LEU A 193 19.21 -14.04 -8.45
CA LEU A 193 18.96 -13.10 -9.53
C LEU A 193 17.49 -13.21 -9.95
N ALA A 194 16.81 -12.07 -9.99
CA ALA A 194 15.45 -11.94 -10.48
C ALA A 194 15.37 -10.87 -11.57
N ILE A 195 14.79 -11.20 -12.73
CA ILE A 195 14.52 -10.24 -13.82
C ILE A 195 13.12 -10.48 -14.35
N SER A 196 12.29 -9.43 -14.38
CA SER A 196 10.87 -9.54 -14.73
C SER A 196 10.62 -9.79 -16.22
N ASP A 197 11.39 -9.17 -17.12
CA ASP A 197 11.13 -9.22 -18.56
C ASP A 197 12.41 -8.96 -19.38
N ILE A 198 12.59 -9.71 -20.46
CA ILE A 198 13.73 -9.62 -21.40
C ILE A 198 13.23 -9.86 -22.82
N ALA A 199 13.38 -8.88 -23.70
CA ALA A 199 13.05 -9.05 -25.12
C ALA A 199 13.98 -10.06 -25.83
N ILE A 200 13.41 -10.83 -26.74
CA ILE A 200 14.11 -11.81 -27.59
C ILE A 200 14.32 -11.20 -28.97
N ALA A 201 15.57 -11.21 -29.45
CA ALA A 201 15.91 -10.79 -30.80
C ALA A 201 15.45 -11.81 -31.84
N GLY A 202 15.33 -11.39 -33.10
CA GLY A 202 14.85 -12.26 -34.19
C GLY A 202 15.71 -13.50 -34.46
N ASP A 203 16.96 -13.51 -34.00
CA ASP A 203 17.86 -14.66 -34.05
C ASP A 203 17.74 -15.59 -32.83
N GLY A 204 16.82 -15.32 -31.89
CA GLY A 204 16.60 -16.09 -30.67
C GLY A 204 17.54 -15.71 -29.51
N SER A 205 18.44 -14.73 -29.70
CA SER A 205 19.30 -14.24 -28.62
C SER A 205 18.54 -13.28 -27.70
N PHE A 206 18.91 -13.27 -26.43
CA PHE A 206 18.37 -12.32 -25.45
C PHE A 206 19.43 -11.94 -24.43
N THR A 207 19.37 -10.71 -23.94
CA THR A 207 20.27 -10.20 -22.90
C THR A 207 19.57 -9.08 -22.14
N ALA A 208 19.64 -9.13 -20.81
CA ALA A 208 19.25 -8.03 -19.94
C ALA A 208 20.37 -7.73 -18.95
N THR A 209 20.58 -6.44 -18.71
CA THR A 209 21.39 -5.96 -17.58
C THR A 209 20.54 -4.99 -16.78
N THR A 210 20.35 -5.26 -15.49
CA THR A 210 19.62 -4.38 -14.57
C THR A 210 20.44 -4.13 -13.31
N THR A 211 20.18 -3.00 -12.66
CA THR A 211 20.84 -2.64 -11.40
C THR A 211 19.81 -2.28 -10.35
N GLN A 212 20.11 -2.63 -9.10
CA GLN A 212 19.32 -2.20 -7.95
C GLN A 212 20.21 -1.76 -6.78
N GLN A 213 19.67 -0.90 -5.93
CA GLN A 213 20.21 -0.67 -4.60
C GLN A 213 19.57 -1.68 -3.65
N GLY A 214 20.38 -2.23 -2.74
CA GLY A 214 19.92 -3.18 -1.74
C GLY A 214 20.78 -3.21 -0.49
N VAL A 215 20.48 -4.14 0.42
CA VAL A 215 21.18 -4.28 1.70
C VAL A 215 21.51 -5.75 1.94
N VAL A 216 22.80 -6.04 2.10
CA VAL A 216 23.28 -7.40 2.40
C VAL A 216 24.26 -7.37 3.56
N GLY A 217 23.99 -8.22 4.56
CA GLY A 217 24.78 -8.31 5.79
C GLY A 217 24.83 -6.97 6.53
N GLY A 218 23.75 -6.19 6.47
CA GLY A 218 23.63 -4.87 7.06
C GLY A 218 24.43 -3.76 6.39
N VAL A 219 24.89 -3.98 5.15
CA VAL A 219 25.65 -2.99 4.36
C VAL A 219 24.90 -2.69 3.06
N ALA A 220 24.72 -1.40 2.76
CA ALA A 220 24.16 -0.98 1.48
C ALA A 220 25.09 -1.36 0.31
N GLY A 221 24.50 -1.86 -0.78
CA GLY A 221 25.23 -2.24 -1.98
C GLY A 221 24.44 -1.96 -3.25
N THR A 222 25.18 -1.90 -4.36
CA THR A 222 24.63 -1.87 -5.71
C THR A 222 24.78 -3.24 -6.34
N PHE A 223 23.66 -3.85 -6.72
CA PHE A 223 23.58 -5.13 -7.42
C PHE A 223 23.50 -4.86 -8.90
N THR A 224 24.24 -5.62 -9.69
CA THR A 224 24.19 -5.62 -11.14
C THR A 224 23.95 -7.03 -11.60
N TYR A 225 22.80 -7.26 -12.22
CA TYR A 225 22.43 -8.55 -12.78
C TYR A 225 22.60 -8.48 -14.29
N THR A 226 23.26 -9.47 -14.86
CA THR A 226 23.30 -9.71 -16.30
C THR A 226 22.82 -11.12 -16.58
N PHE A 227 21.77 -11.25 -17.38
CA PHE A 227 21.25 -12.55 -17.83
C PHE A 227 21.23 -12.56 -19.35
N ARG A 228 21.85 -13.56 -19.95
CA ARG A 228 21.92 -13.70 -21.41
C ARG A 228 21.79 -15.14 -21.83
N GLY A 229 21.24 -15.37 -23.01
CA GLY A 229 21.11 -16.72 -23.56
C GLY A 229 20.59 -16.74 -24.99
N GLN A 230 20.37 -17.97 -25.44
CA GLN A 230 19.91 -18.31 -26.78
C GLN A 230 18.75 -19.29 -26.66
N LEU A 231 17.64 -18.98 -27.33
CA LEU A 231 16.52 -19.89 -27.54
C LEU A 231 16.75 -20.75 -28.79
N ASN A 232 16.68 -22.06 -28.64
CA ASN A 232 16.73 -23.01 -29.77
C ASN A 232 15.64 -24.08 -29.58
N GLY A 233 14.47 -23.85 -30.18
CA GLY A 233 13.29 -24.68 -30.01
C GLY A 233 12.80 -24.77 -28.55
N THR A 234 12.87 -25.96 -27.96
CA THR A 234 12.45 -26.23 -26.57
C THR A 234 13.59 -26.19 -25.56
N LYS A 235 14.79 -25.74 -25.97
CA LYS A 235 15.96 -25.62 -25.10
C LYS A 235 16.46 -24.18 -25.09
N MET A 236 16.89 -23.73 -23.92
CA MET A 236 17.58 -22.46 -23.73
C MET A 236 18.91 -22.70 -23.04
N THR A 237 19.94 -21.99 -23.46
CA THR A 237 21.27 -22.04 -22.83
C THR A 237 21.87 -20.65 -22.82
N GLY A 238 22.66 -20.35 -21.80
CA GLY A 238 23.26 -19.03 -21.68
C GLY A 238 24.24 -18.91 -20.54
N SER A 239 24.43 -17.67 -20.09
CA SER A 239 25.17 -17.38 -18.88
C SER A 239 24.48 -16.27 -18.09
N TYR A 240 24.67 -16.28 -16.78
CA TYR A 240 24.28 -15.20 -15.88
C TYR A 240 25.49 -14.70 -15.11
N ARG A 241 25.42 -13.45 -14.67
CA ARG A 241 26.38 -12.85 -13.77
C ARG A 241 25.68 -11.89 -12.83
N GLU A 242 26.01 -12.00 -11.56
CA GLU A 242 25.62 -11.05 -10.54
C GLU A 242 26.88 -10.43 -9.96
N ASP A 243 26.90 -9.10 -9.82
CA ASP A 243 27.95 -8.36 -9.13
C ASP A 243 27.34 -7.45 -8.06
N ILE A 244 27.89 -7.47 -6.85
CA ILE A 244 27.51 -6.58 -5.75
C ILE A 244 28.70 -5.70 -5.42
N THR A 245 28.52 -4.39 -5.48
CA THR A 245 29.51 -3.39 -5.04
C THR A 245 29.00 -2.71 -3.78
N TYR A 246 29.72 -2.81 -2.67
CA TYR A 246 29.31 -2.21 -1.39
C TYR A 246 29.61 -0.72 -1.34
N ASN A 247 28.71 0.04 -0.70
CA ASN A 247 28.74 1.49 -0.64
C ASN A 247 29.39 2.03 0.66
N ASP A 248 30.11 1.21 1.42
CA ASP A 248 30.66 1.57 2.75
C ASP A 248 32.11 2.10 2.73
N GLY A 249 32.61 2.46 1.55
CA GLY A 249 33.96 3.01 1.38
C GLY A 249 35.08 1.98 1.44
N VAL A 250 34.79 0.71 1.75
CA VAL A 250 35.73 -0.40 1.60
C VAL A 250 35.51 -1.03 0.24
N ALA A 251 36.57 -1.17 -0.55
CA ALA A 251 36.52 -1.87 -1.84
C ALA A 251 36.21 -3.36 -1.62
N ARG A 252 34.92 -3.66 -1.55
CA ARG A 252 34.36 -5.00 -1.46
C ARG A 252 33.47 -5.25 -2.65
N THR A 253 33.69 -6.37 -3.31
CA THR A 253 32.88 -6.82 -4.44
C THR A 253 32.56 -8.29 -4.28
N CYS A 254 31.29 -8.66 -4.44
CA CYS A 254 30.87 -10.05 -4.54
C CYS A 254 30.43 -10.32 -5.98
N THR A 255 30.71 -11.52 -6.48
CA THR A 255 30.33 -11.90 -7.84
C THR A 255 30.06 -13.40 -7.95
N THR A 256 29.16 -13.79 -8.85
CA THR A 256 29.05 -15.18 -9.31
C THR A 256 30.10 -15.54 -10.36
N ASN A 257 30.84 -14.55 -10.89
CA ASN A 257 31.44 -14.59 -12.21
C ASN A 257 30.42 -14.90 -13.31
N ASP A 258 30.88 -14.95 -14.56
CA ASP A 258 30.07 -15.47 -15.66
C ASP A 258 29.84 -16.97 -15.47
N THR A 259 28.63 -17.34 -15.07
CA THR A 259 28.23 -18.74 -14.82
C THR A 259 27.28 -19.19 -15.92
N SER A 260 27.54 -20.37 -16.50
CA SER A 260 26.67 -20.94 -17.53
C SER A 260 25.36 -21.47 -16.95
N TRP A 261 24.34 -21.61 -17.79
CA TRP A 261 23.08 -22.24 -17.40
C TRP A 261 22.40 -22.90 -18.61
N SER A 262 21.51 -23.85 -18.33
CA SER A 262 20.66 -24.46 -19.34
C SER A 262 19.28 -24.76 -18.79
N ALA A 263 18.25 -24.58 -19.60
CA ALA A 263 16.86 -24.90 -19.30
C ALA A 263 16.18 -25.63 -20.45
N THR A 264 15.21 -26.47 -20.12
CA THR A 264 14.37 -27.17 -21.09
C THR A 264 12.90 -26.88 -20.79
N ARG A 265 12.09 -26.91 -21.84
CA ARG A 265 10.64 -26.71 -21.72
C ARG A 265 10.03 -27.75 -20.79
N GLU A 266 9.23 -27.29 -19.83
CA GLU A 266 8.49 -28.15 -18.92
C GLU A 266 7.34 -28.87 -19.65
N SER A 267 6.93 -30.02 -19.11
CA SER A 267 5.61 -30.56 -19.39
C SER A 267 4.55 -29.58 -18.88
N GLN A 268 3.64 -29.15 -19.74
CA GLN A 268 2.68 -28.10 -19.42
C GLN A 268 1.42 -28.19 -20.27
N GLY A 269 0.36 -27.57 -19.78
CA GLY A 269 -0.95 -27.52 -20.44
C GLY A 269 -1.02 -26.36 -21.41
N ASP A 270 -2.21 -25.77 -21.54
CA ASP A 270 -2.46 -24.64 -22.41
C ASP A 270 -1.61 -23.41 -22.05
N GLN A 271 -0.97 -22.81 -23.06
CA GLN A 271 -0.13 -21.61 -22.95
C GLN A 271 -0.71 -20.44 -23.74
N THR A 272 -1.94 -20.55 -24.25
CA THR A 272 -2.60 -19.46 -24.96
C THR A 272 -2.85 -18.29 -24.01
N ALA A 273 -2.58 -17.09 -24.52
CA ALA A 273 -2.93 -15.85 -23.81
C ALA A 273 -4.45 -15.82 -23.62
N SER A 274 -4.88 -15.97 -22.38
CA SER A 274 -6.28 -15.89 -21.97
C SER A 274 -6.34 -15.07 -20.68
N PRO A 275 -7.47 -14.37 -20.42
CA PRO A 275 -7.66 -13.71 -19.15
C PRO A 275 -7.43 -14.70 -18.01
N PRO A 276 -6.68 -14.31 -16.96
CA PRO A 276 -6.36 -15.23 -15.88
C PRO A 276 -7.64 -15.70 -15.19
N PRO A 277 -7.79 -17.00 -14.89
CA PRO A 277 -9.00 -17.48 -14.23
C PRO A 277 -9.19 -16.81 -12.87
N ALA A 278 -10.40 -16.30 -12.62
CA ALA A 278 -10.76 -15.69 -11.34
C ALA A 278 -10.56 -16.64 -10.14
N GLY A 279 -10.39 -16.04 -8.98
CA GLY A 279 -10.31 -16.72 -7.68
C GLY A 279 -8.92 -16.70 -7.05
N SER A 280 -8.71 -17.57 -6.07
CA SER A 280 -7.50 -17.58 -5.23
C SER A 280 -6.32 -18.29 -5.85
N TYR A 281 -5.16 -17.70 -5.61
CA TYR A 281 -3.84 -18.22 -5.93
C TYR A 281 -3.03 -18.25 -4.64
N SER A 282 -2.27 -19.32 -4.46
CA SER A 282 -1.32 -19.42 -3.35
C SER A 282 0.04 -19.85 -3.82
N GLY A 283 1.05 -19.37 -3.11
CA GLY A 283 2.42 -19.45 -3.52
C GLY A 283 3.39 -19.35 -2.37
N THR A 284 4.67 -19.25 -2.73
CA THR A 284 5.77 -19.09 -1.79
C THR A 284 6.79 -18.07 -2.29
N THR A 285 7.43 -17.40 -1.35
CA THR A 285 8.66 -16.62 -1.59
C THR A 285 9.90 -17.52 -1.44
N PRO A 286 11.10 -17.09 -1.90
CA PRO A 286 12.35 -17.82 -1.72
C PRO A 286 12.67 -18.18 -0.26
N ASN A 287 12.23 -17.34 0.68
CA ASN A 287 12.40 -17.57 2.12
C ASN A 287 11.39 -18.59 2.69
N GLY A 288 10.53 -19.18 1.84
CA GLY A 288 9.54 -20.19 2.24
C GLY A 288 8.26 -19.60 2.86
N TYR A 289 8.06 -18.28 2.82
CA TYR A 289 6.84 -17.68 3.33
C TYR A 289 5.68 -17.92 2.37
N GLY A 290 4.56 -18.39 2.91
CA GLY A 290 3.32 -18.55 2.17
C GLY A 290 2.75 -17.21 1.74
N MET A 291 2.15 -17.19 0.56
CA MET A 291 1.52 -16.02 -0.04
C MET A 291 0.13 -16.37 -0.53
N THR A 292 -0.80 -15.45 -0.36
CA THR A 292 -2.14 -15.51 -0.94
C THR A 292 -2.44 -14.25 -1.74
N MET A 293 -3.12 -14.42 -2.87
CA MET A 293 -3.64 -13.34 -3.71
C MET A 293 -4.89 -13.82 -4.44
N TYR A 294 -5.65 -12.89 -5.01
CA TYR A 294 -6.91 -13.20 -5.67
C TYR A 294 -7.00 -12.51 -7.03
N VAL A 295 -7.51 -13.19 -8.04
CA VAL A 295 -7.88 -12.58 -9.31
C VAL A 295 -9.36 -12.25 -9.27
N SER A 296 -9.71 -10.99 -9.57
CA SER A 296 -11.09 -10.49 -9.58
C SER A 296 -12.00 -11.32 -10.48
N ALA A 297 -13.30 -11.29 -10.20
CA ALA A 297 -14.31 -12.05 -10.96
C ALA A 297 -14.34 -11.69 -12.46
N ASP A 298 -13.93 -10.47 -12.83
CA ASP A 298 -13.83 -10.01 -14.22
C ASP A 298 -12.45 -10.24 -14.86
N SER A 299 -11.53 -10.90 -14.14
CA SER A 299 -10.15 -11.22 -14.56
C SER A 299 -9.25 -10.02 -14.85
N LYS A 300 -9.59 -8.82 -14.36
CA LYS A 300 -8.84 -7.58 -14.65
C LYS A 300 -8.01 -7.06 -13.49
N HIS A 301 -8.14 -7.61 -12.30
CA HIS A 301 -7.44 -7.12 -11.12
C HIS A 301 -6.84 -8.27 -10.31
N LEU A 302 -5.66 -8.02 -9.76
CA LEU A 302 -5.03 -8.84 -8.73
C LEU A 302 -5.23 -8.14 -7.38
N GLN A 303 -5.93 -8.80 -6.46
CA GLN A 303 -6.50 -8.22 -5.25
C GLN A 303 -5.96 -8.89 -3.99
N ASP A 304 -5.92 -8.10 -2.92
CA ASP A 304 -5.63 -8.49 -1.54
C ASP A 304 -4.42 -9.42 -1.41
N ILE A 305 -3.31 -8.98 -1.98
CA ILE A 305 -2.03 -9.67 -1.96
C ILE A 305 -1.45 -9.54 -0.55
N ALA A 306 -1.21 -10.68 0.11
CA ALA A 306 -0.74 -10.71 1.49
C ALA A 306 0.32 -11.79 1.72
N PHE A 307 1.45 -11.39 2.29
CA PHE A 307 2.51 -12.29 2.74
C PHE A 307 3.53 -11.58 3.64
N ARG A 308 4.29 -12.39 4.38
CA ARG A 308 5.37 -11.93 5.26
C ARG A 308 6.66 -11.73 4.50
N THR A 309 7.37 -10.65 4.80
CA THR A 309 8.69 -10.33 4.24
C THR A 309 9.76 -10.35 5.34
N LEU A 310 11.01 -10.57 4.94
CA LEU A 310 12.20 -10.44 5.79
C LEU A 310 13.08 -9.35 5.18
N LEU A 311 13.37 -8.30 5.94
CA LEU A 311 14.19 -7.20 5.49
C LEU A 311 15.56 -7.23 6.17
N ASP A 312 16.61 -7.00 5.39
CA ASP A 312 17.93 -6.66 5.92
C ASP A 312 18.10 -5.13 6.00
N CYS A 313 18.85 -4.66 7.00
CA CYS A 313 18.83 -3.26 7.39
C CYS A 313 20.21 -2.67 7.64
N THR A 314 20.37 -1.40 7.33
CA THR A 314 21.62 -0.66 7.49
C THR A 314 21.40 0.77 7.99
N PRO A 315 22.33 1.35 8.77
CA PRO A 315 23.41 0.66 9.50
C PRO A 315 22.89 0.00 10.80
N THR A 316 23.49 -1.15 11.16
CA THR A 316 23.42 -1.74 12.53
C THR A 316 22.03 -2.12 13.07
N ILE A 317 21.00 -2.12 12.24
CA ILE A 317 19.67 -2.63 12.62
C ILE A 317 19.63 -4.12 12.26
N PRO A 318 19.25 -5.02 13.19
CA PRO A 318 19.02 -6.43 12.87
C PRO A 318 17.93 -6.60 11.82
N SER A 319 18.03 -7.66 11.01
CA SER A 319 16.95 -8.03 10.10
C SER A 319 15.66 -8.32 10.87
N PHE A 320 14.51 -7.97 10.29
CA PHE A 320 13.22 -8.16 10.93
C PHE A 320 12.15 -8.52 9.91
N TYR A 321 11.01 -8.96 10.44
CA TYR A 321 9.85 -9.31 9.63
C TYR A 321 8.86 -8.17 9.53
N ASP A 322 8.29 -7.99 8.35
CA ASP A 322 7.15 -7.12 8.13
C ASP A 322 6.06 -7.88 7.37
N ASP A 323 4.83 -7.39 7.45
CA ASP A 323 3.70 -7.95 6.73
C ASP A 323 3.28 -7.00 5.62
N LEU A 324 3.32 -7.49 4.38
CA LEU A 324 2.97 -6.74 3.19
C LEU A 324 1.50 -6.98 2.85
N GLY A 325 0.78 -5.89 2.57
CA GLY A 325 -0.57 -5.90 2.01
C GLY A 325 -0.65 -4.97 0.80
N ILE A 326 -1.11 -5.46 -0.34
CA ILE A 326 -1.46 -4.64 -1.51
C ILE A 326 -2.92 -4.95 -1.89
N ALA A 327 -3.77 -3.93 -1.84
CA ALA A 327 -5.22 -4.10 -2.01
C ALA A 327 -5.63 -4.46 -3.45
N ASP A 328 -5.06 -3.79 -4.46
CA ASP A 328 -5.48 -3.97 -5.86
C ASP A 328 -4.37 -3.58 -6.84
N ILE A 329 -4.21 -4.38 -7.90
CA ILE A 329 -3.31 -4.12 -9.03
C ILE A 329 -4.06 -4.46 -10.34
N PRO A 330 -4.19 -3.52 -11.29
CA PRO A 330 -4.73 -3.83 -12.61
C PRO A 330 -3.88 -4.85 -13.38
N ILE A 331 -4.54 -5.79 -14.04
CA ILE A 331 -3.95 -6.79 -14.93
C ILE A 331 -4.09 -6.29 -16.38
N ALA A 332 -2.97 -6.20 -17.08
CA ALA A 332 -2.93 -5.83 -18.49
C ALA A 332 -3.44 -6.98 -19.38
N ALA A 333 -3.78 -6.66 -20.63
CA ALA A 333 -4.34 -7.63 -21.58
C ALA A 333 -3.37 -8.78 -21.94
N ASP A 334 -2.06 -8.56 -21.79
CA ASP A 334 -1.01 -9.56 -21.97
C ASP A 334 -0.77 -10.42 -20.71
N GLY A 335 -1.53 -10.18 -19.64
CA GLY A 335 -1.39 -10.86 -18.36
C GLY A 335 -0.27 -10.31 -17.46
N SER A 336 0.41 -9.23 -17.86
CA SER A 336 1.36 -8.53 -17.00
C SER A 336 0.65 -7.66 -15.96
N PHE A 337 1.29 -7.47 -14.81
CA PHE A 337 0.84 -6.52 -13.80
C PHE A 337 2.05 -5.96 -13.04
N SER A 338 1.92 -4.72 -12.58
CA SER A 338 2.95 -4.06 -11.77
C SER A 338 2.32 -2.94 -10.95
N ALA A 339 2.71 -2.84 -9.68
CA ALA A 339 2.38 -1.72 -8.82
C ALA A 339 3.59 -1.32 -7.98
N THR A 340 3.71 -0.01 -7.77
CA THR A 340 4.54 0.54 -6.70
C THR A 340 3.66 1.37 -5.79
N THR A 341 3.56 0.98 -4.52
CA THR A 341 2.87 1.76 -3.49
C THR A 341 3.85 2.31 -2.47
N THR A 342 3.53 3.46 -1.91
CA THR A 342 4.32 4.09 -0.86
C THR A 342 3.41 4.51 0.27
N GLN A 343 3.73 4.09 1.49
CA GLN A 343 3.02 4.49 2.69
C GLN A 343 3.97 5.16 3.69
N GLN A 344 3.44 6.19 4.37
CA GLN A 344 4.06 6.72 5.58
C GLN A 344 3.58 5.91 6.77
N GLY A 345 4.51 5.54 7.64
CA GLY A 345 4.24 4.74 8.82
C GLY A 345 5.26 5.00 9.92
N ILE A 346 5.25 4.13 10.92
CA ILE A 346 6.15 4.19 12.06
C ILE A 346 6.75 2.81 12.25
N TYR A 347 8.07 2.75 12.39
CA TYR A 347 8.78 1.52 12.73
C TYR A 347 9.80 1.79 13.83
N ALA A 348 9.83 0.92 14.85
CA ALA A 348 10.72 1.05 16.01
C ALA A 348 10.73 2.47 16.62
N GLY A 349 9.53 3.08 16.70
CA GLY A 349 9.34 4.43 17.25
C GLY A 349 9.75 5.58 16.35
N VAL A 350 10.14 5.32 15.10
CA VAL A 350 10.63 6.34 14.17
C VAL A 350 9.70 6.44 12.96
N PRO A 351 9.34 7.65 12.49
CA PRO A 351 8.63 7.82 11.23
C PRO A 351 9.42 7.21 10.07
N ALA A 352 8.76 6.43 9.23
CA ALA A 352 9.40 5.76 8.10
C ALA A 352 8.52 5.79 6.85
N THR A 353 9.17 5.73 5.69
CA THR A 353 8.55 5.59 4.39
C THR A 353 8.72 4.14 3.92
N PHE A 354 7.63 3.42 3.74
CA PHE A 354 7.62 2.06 3.21
C PHE A 354 7.25 2.13 1.74
N THR A 355 8.08 1.56 0.88
CA THR A 355 7.85 1.46 -0.56
C THR A 355 7.80 0.00 -0.94
N TYR A 356 6.72 -0.40 -1.59
CA TYR A 356 6.52 -1.76 -2.06
C TYR A 356 6.38 -1.73 -3.57
N THR A 357 7.16 -2.56 -4.25
CA THR A 357 7.00 -2.87 -5.67
C THR A 357 6.60 -4.33 -5.79
N PHE A 358 5.57 -4.61 -6.59
CA PHE A 358 5.11 -5.95 -6.87
C PHE A 358 4.76 -6.05 -8.34
N SER A 359 5.30 -7.05 -9.03
CA SER A 359 5.09 -7.25 -10.46
C SER A 359 5.15 -8.72 -10.82
N GLY A 360 4.59 -9.07 -11.98
CA GLY A 360 4.68 -10.42 -12.52
C GLY A 360 3.82 -10.62 -13.76
N HIS A 361 3.75 -11.87 -14.20
CA HIS A 361 2.96 -12.28 -15.36
C HIS A 361 2.21 -13.60 -15.09
N PHE A 362 1.07 -13.77 -15.76
CA PHE A 362 0.41 -15.07 -15.85
C PHE A 362 1.06 -15.93 -16.95
N HIS A 363 1.28 -17.21 -16.66
CA HIS A 363 2.06 -18.12 -17.52
C HIS A 363 1.28 -19.36 -17.95
N GLY A 364 0.01 -19.19 -18.31
CA GLY A 364 -0.88 -20.27 -18.69
C GLY A 364 -0.99 -21.36 -17.63
N ALA A 365 -1.29 -22.58 -18.06
CA ALA A 365 -1.54 -23.72 -17.19
C ALA A 365 -0.37 -24.72 -17.14
N ASN A 366 -0.16 -25.36 -15.99
CA ASN A 366 0.74 -26.52 -15.89
C ASN A 366 0.11 -27.76 -16.56
N ALA A 367 0.82 -28.90 -16.55
CA ALA A 367 0.35 -30.14 -17.19
C ALA A 367 -0.99 -30.66 -16.65
N ASN A 368 -1.38 -30.23 -15.45
CA ASN A 368 -2.64 -30.59 -14.80
C ASN A 368 -3.75 -29.55 -15.05
N GLY A 369 -3.53 -28.56 -15.91
CA GLY A 369 -4.50 -27.50 -16.20
C GLY A 369 -4.57 -26.39 -15.13
N VAL A 370 -3.63 -26.36 -14.17
CA VAL A 370 -3.63 -25.35 -13.09
C VAL A 370 -2.90 -24.09 -13.56
N ALA A 371 -3.60 -22.96 -13.53
CA ALA A 371 -3.03 -21.66 -13.89
C ALA A 371 -1.87 -21.27 -12.97
N ARG A 372 -0.84 -20.66 -13.56
CA ARG A 372 0.41 -20.26 -12.90
C ARG A 372 0.63 -18.76 -13.03
N VAL A 373 1.23 -18.18 -12.01
CA VAL A 373 1.66 -16.79 -11.99
C VAL A 373 2.99 -16.71 -11.24
N ALA A 374 3.89 -15.87 -11.70
CA ALA A 374 5.15 -15.62 -11.02
C ALA A 374 5.55 -14.16 -11.21
N GLY A 375 6.56 -13.75 -10.47
CA GLY A 375 6.97 -12.36 -10.51
C GLY A 375 8.08 -12.01 -9.56
N THR A 376 8.20 -10.71 -9.32
CA THR A 376 9.13 -10.11 -8.38
C THR A 376 8.40 -9.20 -7.39
N TYR A 377 8.94 -9.09 -6.18
CA TYR A 377 8.53 -8.12 -5.19
C TYR A 377 9.75 -7.46 -4.57
N LYS A 378 9.59 -6.22 -4.12
CA LYS A 378 10.61 -5.50 -3.36
C LYS A 378 9.95 -4.61 -2.35
N GLN A 379 10.48 -4.64 -1.13
CA GLN A 379 10.12 -3.70 -0.09
C GLN A 379 11.34 -2.92 0.34
N VAL A 380 11.18 -1.60 0.48
CA VAL A 380 12.20 -0.70 1.02
C VAL A 380 11.56 0.15 2.12
N ILE A 381 12.18 0.15 3.31
CA ILE A 381 11.80 1.02 4.42
C ILE A 381 12.90 2.04 4.61
N THR A 382 12.59 3.32 4.41
CA THR A 382 13.52 4.42 4.67
C THR A 382 13.08 5.17 5.91
N TYR A 383 13.95 5.24 6.92
CA TYR A 383 13.65 5.98 8.15
C TYR A 383 13.79 7.48 7.90
N ASN A 384 12.82 8.25 8.38
CA ASN A 384 12.73 9.68 8.18
C ASN A 384 13.34 10.46 9.36
N ASP A 385 14.52 10.05 9.84
CA ASP A 385 15.25 10.71 10.90
C ASP A 385 16.58 11.32 10.41
N SER A 386 17.39 11.86 11.33
CA SER A 386 18.69 12.45 10.99
C SER A 386 19.75 11.40 10.62
N VAL A 387 19.51 10.13 10.92
CA VAL A 387 20.39 9.01 10.57
C VAL A 387 19.85 8.33 9.31
N ALA A 388 20.67 8.24 8.26
CA ALA A 388 20.29 7.57 7.02
C ALA A 388 20.22 6.05 7.23
N ARG A 389 19.05 5.57 7.68
CA ARG A 389 18.76 4.15 7.88
C ARG A 389 17.82 3.66 6.80
N THR A 390 18.09 2.47 6.27
CA THR A 390 17.22 1.81 5.29
C THR A 390 17.19 0.32 5.51
N CYS A 391 16.04 -0.28 5.26
CA CYS A 391 15.86 -1.72 5.18
C CYS A 391 15.33 -2.10 3.80
N SER A 392 15.70 -3.28 3.32
CA SER A 392 15.32 -3.76 2.00
C SER A 392 15.13 -5.27 2.04
N THR A 393 14.12 -5.77 1.31
CA THR A 393 14.09 -7.19 0.92
C THR A 393 15.00 -7.46 -0.26
N ASP A 394 15.45 -6.40 -0.94
CA ASP A 394 15.95 -6.43 -2.31
C ASP A 394 14.88 -6.99 -3.28
N ASP A 395 15.17 -7.02 -4.58
CA ASP A 395 14.29 -7.71 -5.52
C ASP A 395 14.25 -9.20 -5.19
N GLN A 396 13.07 -9.67 -4.78
CA GLN A 396 12.79 -11.05 -4.43
C GLN A 396 11.86 -11.66 -5.47
N SER A 397 12.11 -12.90 -5.88
CA SER A 397 11.15 -13.62 -6.73
C SER A 397 9.94 -14.13 -5.94
N TRP A 398 8.89 -14.55 -6.64
CA TRP A 398 7.79 -15.30 -6.06
C TRP A 398 7.07 -16.13 -7.13
N THR A 399 6.40 -17.20 -6.71
CA THR A 399 5.56 -18.01 -7.59
C THR A 399 4.26 -18.40 -6.89
N ALA A 400 3.16 -18.49 -7.63
CA ALA A 400 1.89 -18.98 -7.14
C ALA A 400 1.13 -19.79 -8.20
N THR A 401 0.20 -20.62 -7.74
CA THR A 401 -0.69 -21.41 -8.58
C THR A 401 -2.12 -21.26 -8.12
N ARG A 402 -3.05 -21.41 -9.07
CA ARG A 402 -4.48 -21.34 -8.77
C ARG A 402 -4.86 -22.47 -7.82
N GLN A 403 -5.55 -22.12 -6.74
CA GLN A 403 -6.07 -23.10 -5.80
C GLN A 403 -7.27 -23.85 -6.37
N THR A 404 -7.47 -25.08 -5.90
CA THR A 404 -8.78 -25.74 -6.00
C THR A 404 -9.79 -24.91 -5.21
N GLN A 405 -10.92 -24.59 -5.83
CA GLN A 405 -11.89 -23.66 -5.27
C GLN A 405 -13.29 -23.89 -5.84
N GLY A 406 -14.29 -23.34 -5.13
CA GLY A 406 -15.69 -23.41 -5.52
C GLY A 406 -16.06 -22.30 -6.50
N ASP A 407 -17.30 -21.82 -6.39
CA ASP A 407 -17.81 -20.73 -7.23
C ASP A 407 -17.02 -19.42 -7.03
N GLN A 408 -16.65 -18.79 -8.14
CA GLN A 408 -15.91 -17.52 -8.21
C GLN A 408 -16.73 -16.40 -8.87
N THR A 409 -18.01 -16.64 -9.15
CA THR A 409 -18.88 -15.62 -9.73
C THR A 409 -19.08 -14.46 -8.75
N ALA A 410 -19.08 -13.24 -9.28
CA ALA A 410 -19.49 -12.07 -8.54
C ALA A 410 -20.97 -12.23 -8.16
N SER A 411 -21.21 -12.62 -6.92
CA SER A 411 -22.53 -12.72 -6.31
C SER A 411 -22.52 -11.92 -5.02
N PRO A 412 -23.67 -11.38 -4.59
CA PRO A 412 -23.76 -10.73 -3.30
C PRO A 412 -23.22 -11.68 -2.21
N PRO A 413 -22.35 -11.19 -1.32
CA PRO A 413 -21.73 -12.04 -0.32
C PRO A 413 -22.80 -12.62 0.60
N PRO A 414 -22.72 -13.91 1.00
CA PRO A 414 -23.74 -14.49 1.86
C PRO A 414 -23.80 -13.83 3.24
N ALA A 415 -24.99 -13.38 3.64
CA ALA A 415 -25.25 -12.86 4.98
C ALA A 415 -24.72 -13.74 6.12
N GLY A 416 -24.37 -13.08 7.23
CA GLY A 416 -23.94 -13.70 8.48
C GLY A 416 -22.50 -13.39 8.85
N SER A 417 -21.96 -14.17 9.79
CA SER A 417 -20.67 -13.93 10.41
C SER A 417 -19.49 -14.45 9.60
N TYR A 418 -18.43 -13.64 9.60
CA TYR A 418 -17.13 -13.93 9.04
C TYR A 418 -16.09 -13.79 10.15
N GLY A 419 -15.15 -14.74 10.18
CA GLY A 419 -14.11 -14.82 11.18
C GLY A 419 -12.75 -15.04 10.56
N GLY A 420 -11.74 -14.40 11.13
CA GLY A 420 -10.37 -14.47 10.64
C GLY A 420 -9.36 -14.01 11.67
N THR A 421 -8.14 -13.76 11.21
CA THR A 421 -7.05 -13.27 12.04
C THR A 421 -6.29 -12.15 11.34
N THR A 422 -5.79 -11.19 12.12
CA THR A 422 -4.79 -10.23 11.66
C THR A 422 -3.41 -10.91 11.57
N PRO A 423 -2.40 -10.29 10.94
CA PRO A 423 -1.06 -10.85 10.82
C PRO A 423 -0.38 -11.06 12.18
N ASN A 424 -0.74 -10.22 13.16
CA ASN A 424 -0.32 -10.34 14.55
C ASN A 424 -1.04 -11.46 15.32
N GLY A 425 -1.92 -12.22 14.68
CA GLY A 425 -2.64 -13.35 15.26
C GLY A 425 -3.89 -12.99 16.06
N TYR A 426 -4.34 -11.73 16.02
CA TYR A 426 -5.56 -11.32 16.71
C TYR A 426 -6.79 -11.79 15.95
N GLY A 427 -7.72 -12.42 16.68
CA GLY A 427 -9.02 -12.81 16.13
C GLY A 427 -9.82 -11.58 15.69
N MET A 428 -10.51 -11.73 14.56
CA MET A 428 -11.34 -10.71 13.96
C MET A 428 -12.71 -11.29 13.64
N THR A 429 -13.75 -10.53 13.96
CA THR A 429 -15.14 -10.87 13.63
C THR A 429 -15.80 -9.68 12.93
N MET A 430 -16.62 -9.99 11.93
CA MET A 430 -17.44 -9.04 11.18
C MET A 430 -18.68 -9.75 10.63
N TYR A 431 -19.65 -8.99 10.15
CA TYR A 431 -20.93 -9.52 9.69
C TYR A 431 -21.35 -8.93 8.35
N VAL A 432 -21.87 -9.76 7.46
CA VAL A 432 -22.58 -9.29 6.26
C VAL A 432 -24.05 -9.17 6.61
N SER A 433 -24.65 -8.02 6.29
CA SER A 433 -26.04 -7.69 6.55
C SER A 433 -27.01 -8.67 5.87
N PRO A 434 -28.26 -8.83 6.38
CA PRO A 434 -29.25 -9.75 5.79
C PRO A 434 -29.62 -9.47 4.32
N ASP A 435 -29.46 -8.22 3.86
CA ASP A 435 -29.68 -7.81 2.47
C ASP A 435 -28.42 -7.95 1.58
N ASN A 436 -27.31 -8.42 2.15
CA ASN A 436 -26.00 -8.61 1.51
C ASN A 436 -25.34 -7.30 1.00
N GLN A 437 -25.76 -6.14 1.48
CA GLN A 437 -25.27 -4.84 1.00
C GLN A 437 -24.29 -4.15 1.93
N HIS A 438 -24.12 -4.62 3.17
CA HIS A 438 -23.29 -3.97 4.17
C HIS A 438 -22.40 -4.95 4.93
N LEU A 439 -21.20 -4.49 5.26
CA LEU A 439 -20.29 -5.12 6.21
C LEU A 439 -20.40 -4.37 7.55
N GLN A 440 -20.80 -5.07 8.59
CA GLN A 440 -21.25 -4.52 9.86
C GLN A 440 -20.41 -4.99 11.04
N ASP A 441 -20.32 -4.12 12.04
CA ASP A 441 -19.76 -4.35 13.37
C ASP A 441 -18.40 -5.06 13.34
N ILE A 442 -17.49 -4.47 12.57
CA ILE A 442 -16.11 -4.93 12.37
C ILE A 442 -15.33 -4.61 13.64
N ALA A 443 -14.76 -5.64 14.27
CA ALA A 443 -14.06 -5.50 15.53
C ALA A 443 -12.86 -6.44 15.67
N PHE A 444 -11.71 -5.86 16.03
CA PHE A 444 -10.49 -6.61 16.35
C PHE A 444 -9.44 -5.73 17.06
N TRP A 445 -8.46 -6.39 17.66
CA TRP A 445 -7.29 -5.76 18.27
C TRP A 445 -6.17 -5.57 17.25
N THR A 446 -5.43 -4.47 17.35
CA THR A 446 -4.22 -4.26 16.58
C THR A 446 -3.10 -3.67 17.44
N LEU A 447 -1.85 -3.97 17.07
CA LEU A 447 -0.65 -3.37 17.65
C LEU A 447 -0.33 -2.06 16.91
N LEU A 448 0.04 -1.01 17.65
CA LEU A 448 0.50 0.26 17.09
C LEU A 448 1.93 0.58 17.54
N GLY A 449 2.75 1.05 16.59
CA GLY A 449 4.05 1.66 16.88
C GLY A 449 3.95 3.18 16.97
N CYS A 450 4.69 3.81 17.90
CA CYS A 450 4.51 5.23 18.23
C CYS A 450 5.80 6.05 18.21
N THR A 451 5.74 7.24 17.62
CA THR A 451 6.86 8.21 17.58
C THR A 451 6.73 9.31 18.65
N PRO A 452 7.83 9.81 19.23
CA PRO A 452 9.25 9.52 18.94
C PRO A 452 9.87 8.33 19.71
N THR A 453 9.26 7.86 20.80
CA THR A 453 9.85 6.79 21.64
C THR A 453 8.83 6.01 22.47
N ARG A 454 7.53 6.16 22.17
CA ARG A 454 6.51 5.49 22.99
C ARG A 454 6.52 3.98 22.70
N PRO A 455 6.44 3.12 23.74
CA PRO A 455 6.29 1.68 23.54
C PRO A 455 5.09 1.38 22.65
N SER A 456 5.19 0.31 21.87
CA SER A 456 4.04 -0.19 21.14
C SER A 456 2.96 -0.67 22.11
N PHE A 457 1.71 -0.44 21.77
CA PHE A 457 0.56 -0.83 22.57
C PHE A 457 -0.56 -1.39 21.69
N TYR A 458 -1.58 -1.94 22.33
CA TYR A 458 -2.76 -2.48 21.68
C TYR A 458 -3.91 -1.50 21.76
N ASP A 459 -4.64 -1.40 20.67
CA ASP A 459 -5.89 -0.67 20.61
C ASP A 459 -6.92 -1.50 19.83
N HIS A 460 -8.19 -1.22 20.05
CA HIS A 460 -9.29 -1.83 19.31
C HIS A 460 -9.68 -0.94 18.11
N LEU A 461 -10.07 -1.60 17.03
CA LEU A 461 -10.69 -0.95 15.89
C LEU A 461 -12.16 -1.34 15.85
N GLY A 462 -13.06 -0.35 15.81
CA GLY A 462 -14.49 -0.53 15.64
C GLY A 462 -15.02 0.25 14.42
N ILE A 463 -15.63 -0.44 13.46
CA ILE A 463 -16.40 0.20 12.38
C ILE A 463 -17.79 -0.43 12.33
N ALA A 464 -18.83 0.40 12.51
CA ALA A 464 -20.20 -0.08 12.65
C ALA A 464 -20.79 -0.60 11.33
N ASP A 465 -20.54 0.09 10.21
CA ASP A 465 -21.15 -0.22 8.93
C ASP A 465 -20.29 0.29 7.76
N ILE A 466 -20.17 -0.53 6.71
CA ILE A 466 -19.52 -0.20 5.44
C ILE A 466 -20.40 -0.74 4.31
N ALA A 467 -20.76 0.09 3.35
CA ALA A 467 -21.47 -0.37 2.15
C ALA A 467 -20.56 -1.26 1.28
N ILE A 468 -21.14 -2.33 0.74
CA ILE A 468 -20.52 -3.27 -0.19
C ILE A 468 -20.91 -2.88 -1.61
N ALA A 469 -19.93 -2.63 -2.47
CA ALA A 469 -20.16 -2.34 -3.87
C ALA A 469 -20.59 -3.59 -4.65
N ALA A 470 -21.18 -3.39 -5.83
CA ALA A 470 -21.70 -4.48 -6.66
C ALA A 470 -20.63 -5.48 -7.14
N ASP A 471 -19.36 -5.05 -7.19
CA ASP A 471 -18.20 -5.90 -7.51
C ASP A 471 -17.64 -6.63 -6.28
N GLY A 472 -18.24 -6.45 -5.10
CA GLY A 472 -17.80 -7.02 -3.84
C GLY A 472 -16.69 -6.25 -3.14
N SER A 473 -16.27 -5.10 -3.66
CA SER A 473 -15.31 -4.21 -2.97
C SER A 473 -16.00 -3.41 -1.86
N PHE A 474 -15.24 -3.03 -0.83
CA PHE A 474 -15.69 -2.12 0.21
C PHE A 474 -14.52 -1.33 0.78
N SER A 475 -14.78 -0.11 1.25
CA SER A 475 -13.79 0.71 1.94
C SER A 475 -14.48 1.76 2.80
N ALA A 476 -13.97 1.96 4.02
CA ALA A 476 -14.36 3.06 4.88
C ALA A 476 -13.13 3.69 5.54
N THR A 477 -13.21 5.00 5.76
CA THR A 477 -12.36 5.70 6.70
C THR A 477 -13.24 6.43 7.70
N THR A 478 -13.03 6.18 9.00
CA THR A 478 -13.71 6.88 10.09
C THR A 478 -12.70 7.56 11.00
N THR A 479 -13.12 8.66 11.63
CA THR A 479 -12.30 9.45 12.53
C THR A 479 -13.07 9.73 13.81
N GLN A 480 -12.39 9.61 14.93
CA GLN A 480 -12.94 9.84 16.25
C GLN A 480 -12.02 10.74 17.08
N GLN A 481 -12.60 11.68 17.82
CA GLN A 481 -11.91 12.35 18.92
C GLN A 481 -12.03 11.52 20.19
N GLY A 482 -10.92 11.32 20.88
CA GLY A 482 -10.86 10.52 22.10
C GLY A 482 -9.79 11.01 23.06
N ILE A 483 -9.48 10.21 24.06
CA ILE A 483 -8.43 10.48 25.04
C ILE A 483 -7.60 9.23 25.16
N TYR A 484 -6.30 9.38 24.97
CA TYR A 484 -5.37 8.26 25.11
C TYR A 484 -4.16 8.67 25.94
N PHE A 485 -3.80 7.86 26.94
CA PHE A 485 -2.78 8.20 27.94
C PHE A 485 -2.97 9.60 28.53
N ASN A 486 -4.20 9.91 28.93
CA ASN A 486 -4.60 11.18 29.52
C ASN A 486 -4.43 12.42 28.63
N VAL A 487 -4.25 12.23 27.32
CA VAL A 487 -4.07 13.31 26.33
C VAL A 487 -5.17 13.25 25.27
N PRO A 488 -5.76 14.39 24.84
CA PRO A 488 -6.74 14.37 23.76
C PRO A 488 -6.09 13.87 22.47
N ALA A 489 -6.74 12.95 21.79
CA ALA A 489 -6.21 12.30 20.60
C ALA A 489 -7.27 12.21 19.49
N THR A 490 -6.79 12.10 18.26
CA THR A 490 -7.62 11.83 17.09
C THR A 490 -7.25 10.47 16.53
N PHE A 491 -8.22 9.55 16.54
CA PHE A 491 -8.12 8.20 16.01
C PHE A 491 -8.67 8.20 14.59
N THR A 492 -7.93 7.62 13.66
CA THR A 492 -8.36 7.46 12.27
C THR A 492 -8.19 6.00 11.88
N TYR A 493 -9.29 5.40 11.44
CA TYR A 493 -9.36 4.00 11.05
C TYR A 493 -9.71 3.92 9.57
N THR A 494 -8.92 3.17 8.82
CA THR A 494 -9.20 2.82 7.44
C THR A 494 -9.30 1.30 7.33
N PHE A 495 -10.35 0.82 6.69
CA PHE A 495 -10.60 -0.61 6.47
C PHE A 495 -11.13 -0.79 5.05
N SER A 496 -10.57 -1.74 4.32
CA SER A 496 -10.94 -2.02 2.94
C SER A 496 -10.69 -3.48 2.58
N GLY A 497 -11.36 -3.96 1.54
CA GLY A 497 -11.16 -5.31 1.03
C GLY A 497 -12.14 -5.69 -0.06
N HIS A 498 -12.11 -6.98 -0.40
CA HIS A 498 -12.96 -7.58 -1.43
C HIS A 498 -13.47 -8.95 -0.99
N PHE A 499 -14.62 -9.35 -1.54
CA PHE A 499 -15.11 -10.73 -1.47
C PHE A 499 -14.56 -11.58 -2.63
N HIS A 500 -14.10 -12.79 -2.30
CA HIS A 500 -13.32 -13.65 -3.19
C HIS A 500 -13.99 -14.98 -3.53
N GLY A 501 -15.32 -14.97 -3.68
CA GLY A 501 -16.12 -16.18 -3.90
C GLY A 501 -15.90 -17.24 -2.81
N ALA A 502 -16.04 -18.51 -3.17
CA ALA A 502 -15.97 -19.63 -2.25
C ALA A 502 -14.69 -20.49 -2.41
N ASN A 503 -14.18 -21.02 -1.30
CA ASN A 503 -13.13 -22.05 -1.33
C ASN A 503 -13.67 -23.41 -1.82
N ALA A 504 -12.82 -24.43 -1.89
CA ALA A 504 -13.20 -25.77 -2.38
C ALA A 504 -14.34 -26.42 -1.58
N SER A 505 -14.52 -26.03 -0.32
CA SER A 505 -15.59 -26.50 0.56
C SER A 505 -16.86 -25.66 0.46
N GLY A 506 -16.93 -24.68 -0.44
CA GLY A 506 -18.08 -23.78 -0.59
C GLY A 506 -18.13 -22.64 0.44
N VAL A 507 -17.06 -22.43 1.22
CA VAL A 507 -17.02 -21.37 2.24
C VAL A 507 -16.58 -20.05 1.60
N ALA A 508 -17.40 -19.01 1.75
CA ALA A 508 -17.10 -17.67 1.24
C ALA A 508 -15.86 -17.07 1.92
N ARG A 509 -15.06 -16.34 1.14
CA ARG A 509 -13.80 -15.72 1.55
C ARG A 509 -13.86 -14.21 1.40
N ILE A 510 -13.16 -13.52 2.28
CA ILE A 510 -13.01 -12.07 2.28
C ILE A 510 -11.60 -11.72 2.75
N ALA A 511 -10.97 -10.75 2.13
CA ALA A 511 -9.62 -10.31 2.50
C ALA A 511 -9.49 -8.82 2.23
N GLY A 512 -8.43 -8.21 2.75
CA GLY A 512 -8.24 -6.78 2.59
C GLY A 512 -7.04 -6.20 3.32
N THR A 513 -7.07 -4.88 3.49
CA THR A 513 -6.12 -4.13 4.30
C THR A 513 -6.82 -3.27 5.34
N TYR A 514 -6.11 -2.98 6.43
CA TYR A 514 -6.54 -2.05 7.46
C TYR A 514 -5.38 -1.15 7.90
N LYS A 515 -5.70 0.03 8.41
CA LYS A 515 -4.76 0.96 9.00
C LYS A 515 -5.41 1.76 10.11
N GLN A 516 -4.71 1.89 11.22
CA GLN A 516 -5.06 2.80 12.29
C GLN A 516 -3.97 3.84 12.50
N VAL A 517 -4.37 5.09 12.70
CA VAL A 517 -3.48 6.20 13.06
C VAL A 517 -4.07 6.96 14.24
N ILE A 518 -3.28 7.16 15.29
CA ILE A 518 -3.65 7.99 16.45
C ILE A 518 -2.72 9.20 16.48
N THR A 519 -3.29 10.41 16.46
CA THR A 519 -2.53 11.67 16.56
C THR A 519 -2.88 12.37 17.86
N TYR A 520 -1.88 12.67 18.68
CA TYR A 520 -2.10 13.33 19.97
C TYR A 520 -2.13 14.85 19.79
N ASN A 521 -2.99 15.51 20.56
CA ASN A 521 -3.23 16.94 20.52
C ASN A 521 -2.64 17.67 21.75
N ASP A 522 -1.50 17.22 22.27
CA ASP A 522 -0.79 17.83 23.42
C ASP A 522 0.20 18.94 23.04
N GLY A 523 0.24 19.34 21.77
CA GLY A 523 1.19 20.32 21.24
C GLY A 523 2.57 19.74 20.91
N VAL A 524 2.81 18.45 21.20
CA VAL A 524 3.93 17.67 20.68
C VAL A 524 3.38 16.74 19.58
N ALA A 525 4.06 16.65 18.43
CA ALA A 525 3.59 15.82 17.32
C ALA A 525 3.84 14.33 17.57
N HIS A 526 3.14 13.75 18.55
CA HIS A 526 3.09 12.31 18.77
C HIS A 526 2.11 11.67 17.79
N THR A 527 2.51 10.54 17.23
CA THR A 527 1.64 9.75 16.35
C THR A 527 1.90 8.28 16.64
N CYS A 528 0.84 7.49 16.63
CA CYS A 528 0.90 6.03 16.62
C CYS A 528 0.25 5.50 15.34
N SER A 529 0.73 4.38 14.85
CA SER A 529 0.27 3.77 13.61
C SER A 529 0.39 2.26 13.69
N SER A 530 -0.65 1.54 13.28
CA SER A 530 -0.53 0.11 12.96
C SER A 530 0.26 -0.13 11.67
N ASN A 531 0.49 0.95 10.90
CA ASN A 531 0.80 0.92 9.47
C ASN A 531 -0.31 0.23 8.68
N GLU A 532 -0.19 0.19 7.36
CA GLU A 532 -1.08 -0.65 6.56
C GLU A 532 -0.74 -2.11 6.81
N GLN A 533 -1.76 -2.89 7.17
CA GLN A 533 -1.67 -4.30 7.51
C GLN A 533 -2.68 -5.07 6.67
N SER A 534 -2.35 -6.30 6.27
CA SER A 534 -3.28 -7.18 5.57
C SER A 534 -4.19 -7.90 6.57
N TRP A 535 -5.31 -8.44 6.09
CA TRP A 535 -6.17 -9.32 6.88
C TRP A 535 -6.94 -10.27 5.97
N SER A 536 -7.40 -11.40 6.53
CA SER A 536 -8.29 -12.31 5.82
C SER A 536 -9.28 -12.97 6.77
N ALA A 537 -10.46 -13.31 6.26
CA ALA A 537 -11.49 -14.03 6.98
C ALA A 537 -12.27 -14.97 6.07
N THR A 538 -13.00 -15.89 6.69
CA THR A 538 -13.90 -16.82 6.00
C THR A 538 -15.25 -16.84 6.69
N ARG A 539 -16.30 -17.18 5.94
CA ARG A 539 -17.64 -17.32 6.50
C ARG A 539 -17.65 -18.43 7.55
N GLN A 540 -18.11 -18.10 8.75
CA GLN A 540 -18.18 -19.06 9.84
C GLN A 540 -19.35 -20.03 9.67
N SER A 541 -19.26 -21.19 10.30
CA SER A 541 -20.43 -22.04 10.54
C SER A 541 -21.41 -21.29 11.45
N GLN A 542 -22.69 -21.34 11.10
CA GLN A 542 -23.71 -20.53 11.76
C GLN A 542 -25.12 -21.06 11.49
N GLY A 543 -26.09 -20.61 12.29
CA GLY A 543 -27.50 -20.96 12.15
C GLY A 543 -28.21 -20.10 11.11
N SER A 544 -29.51 -19.87 11.31
CA SER A 544 -30.31 -19.03 10.42
C SER A 544 -29.79 -17.59 10.37
N GLN A 545 -29.61 -17.07 9.16
CA GLN A 545 -29.19 -15.68 8.88
C GLN A 545 -30.31 -14.86 8.24
N VAL A 546 -31.54 -15.38 8.25
CA VAL A 546 -32.70 -14.66 7.70
C VAL A 546 -32.95 -13.43 8.58
N GLY A 547 -33.33 -12.32 7.95
CA GLY A 547 -33.79 -11.09 8.62
C GLY A 547 -35.11 -11.32 9.36
N THR A 548 -35.07 -12.15 10.40
CA THR A 548 -36.20 -12.41 11.29
C THR A 548 -36.20 -11.38 12.40
N THR A 549 -37.40 -10.98 12.81
CA THR A 549 -37.63 -10.15 13.99
C THR A 549 -36.81 -10.64 15.18
N PRO A 550 -36.05 -9.77 15.87
CA PRO A 550 -35.20 -10.16 16.99
C PRO A 550 -35.94 -10.95 18.05
N PRO A 551 -35.48 -12.14 18.47
CA PRO A 551 -36.14 -12.88 19.53
C PRO A 551 -36.15 -12.10 20.85
N ALA A 552 -37.31 -11.95 21.46
CA ALA A 552 -37.45 -11.36 22.79
C ALA A 552 -36.67 -12.16 23.85
N GLY A 553 -36.26 -11.49 24.91
CA GLY A 553 -35.57 -12.09 26.05
C GLY A 553 -34.23 -11.46 26.38
N THR A 554 -33.50 -12.11 27.29
CA THR A 554 -32.23 -11.60 27.82
C THR A 554 -31.05 -12.00 26.94
N TYR A 555 -30.15 -11.04 26.76
CA TYR A 555 -28.90 -11.20 26.04
C TYR A 555 -27.75 -10.88 26.98
N GLY A 556 -26.75 -11.77 26.97
CA GLY A 556 -25.53 -11.65 27.74
C GLY A 556 -24.34 -11.52 26.80
N GLY A 557 -23.39 -10.66 27.14
CA GLY A 557 -22.30 -10.30 26.26
C GLY A 557 -21.04 -9.85 26.99
N THR A 558 -20.05 -9.42 26.22
CA THR A 558 -18.79 -8.90 26.73
C THR A 558 -18.31 -7.68 25.96
N THR A 559 -17.68 -6.75 26.69
CA THR A 559 -16.87 -5.66 26.12
C THR A 559 -15.46 -6.17 25.76
N PRO A 560 -14.60 -5.38 25.10
CA PRO A 560 -13.27 -5.83 24.65
C PRO A 560 -12.36 -6.08 25.84
N ASN A 561 -12.54 -5.31 26.90
CA ASN A 561 -11.88 -5.43 28.19
C ASN A 561 -12.39 -6.64 29.02
N GLY A 562 -13.28 -7.48 28.45
CA GLY A 562 -13.76 -8.70 29.08
C GLY A 562 -14.88 -8.50 30.11
N TYR A 563 -15.46 -7.30 30.20
CA TYR A 563 -16.52 -7.04 31.15
C TYR A 563 -17.85 -7.59 30.67
N ALA A 564 -18.60 -8.21 31.59
CA ALA A 564 -19.92 -8.74 31.30
C ALA A 564 -20.92 -7.62 31.02
N MET A 565 -21.76 -7.84 30.02
CA MET A 565 -22.82 -6.95 29.59
C MET A 565 -24.15 -7.70 29.58
N SER A 566 -25.21 -7.02 29.99
CA SER A 566 -26.59 -7.53 29.96
C SER A 566 -27.51 -6.54 29.26
N MET A 567 -28.48 -7.07 28.51
CA MET A 567 -29.55 -6.32 27.87
C MET A 567 -30.78 -7.20 27.63
N HIS A 568 -31.93 -6.60 27.37
CA HIS A 568 -33.19 -7.30 27.15
C HIS A 568 -33.90 -6.81 25.90
N VAL A 569 -34.27 -7.71 24.99
CA VAL A 569 -35.12 -7.36 23.84
C VAL A 569 -36.58 -7.46 24.25
N SER A 570 -37.34 -6.40 24.02
CA SER A 570 -38.76 -6.29 24.38
C SER A 570 -39.62 -7.39 23.75
N ALA A 571 -40.77 -7.67 24.35
CA ALA A 571 -41.69 -8.72 23.88
C ALA A 571 -42.23 -8.48 22.45
N ASP A 572 -42.31 -7.22 22.01
CA ASP A 572 -42.70 -6.85 20.65
C ASP A 572 -41.50 -6.72 19.69
N SER A 573 -40.28 -6.99 20.19
CA SER A 573 -39.01 -6.96 19.45
C SER A 573 -38.63 -5.61 18.85
N LYS A 574 -39.19 -4.52 19.37
CA LYS A 574 -38.95 -3.16 18.88
C LYS A 574 -37.98 -2.35 19.73
N HIS A 575 -37.61 -2.84 20.90
CA HIS A 575 -36.78 -2.11 21.85
C HIS A 575 -35.70 -3.00 22.47
N LEU A 576 -34.52 -2.43 22.64
CA LEU A 576 -33.44 -2.96 23.47
C LEU A 576 -33.43 -2.21 24.80
N GLN A 577 -33.62 -2.93 25.89
CA GLN A 577 -33.91 -2.39 27.21
C GLN A 577 -32.90 -2.86 28.24
N ASN A 578 -32.80 -2.09 29.34
CA ASN A 578 -31.99 -2.45 30.51
C ASN A 578 -30.53 -2.83 30.15
N ILE A 579 -29.92 -2.04 29.25
CA ILE A 579 -28.54 -2.25 28.84
C ILE A 579 -27.65 -1.79 29.99
N ALA A 580 -26.82 -2.69 30.51
CA ALA A 580 -25.93 -2.40 31.63
C ALA A 580 -24.60 -3.14 31.53
N PHE A 581 -23.50 -2.41 31.74
CA PHE A 581 -22.14 -2.93 31.78
C PHE A 581 -21.17 -1.88 32.35
N PRO A 582 -20.02 -2.29 32.91
CA PRO A 582 -18.98 -1.35 33.29
C PRO A 582 -18.16 -0.93 32.06
N ALA A 583 -17.83 0.35 31.98
CA ALA A 583 -16.93 0.93 30.98
C ALA A 583 -15.69 1.50 31.68
N LEU A 584 -14.51 1.27 31.10
CA LEU A 584 -13.28 1.94 31.49
C LEU A 584 -13.24 3.29 30.80
N LEU A 585 -12.94 4.37 31.54
CA LEU A 585 -12.78 5.70 30.98
C LEU A 585 -11.38 6.24 31.21
N GLU A 586 -10.81 6.80 30.16
CA GLU A 586 -9.59 7.61 30.21
C GLU A 586 -9.94 9.10 30.31
N CYS A 587 -9.17 9.83 31.11
CA CYS A 587 -9.45 11.24 31.42
C CYS A 587 -8.27 12.17 31.12
N SER A 588 -8.57 13.39 30.65
CA SER A 588 -7.58 14.44 30.38
C SER A 588 -7.98 15.76 31.02
N PRO A 589 -7.04 16.65 31.45
CA PRO A 589 -5.57 16.51 31.44
C PRO A 589 -4.93 15.64 32.54
N THR A 590 -5.57 15.42 33.69
CA THR A 590 -4.99 14.55 34.73
C THR A 590 -6.05 14.01 35.68
N ARG A 591 -6.42 12.75 35.46
CA ARG A 591 -7.14 11.92 36.44
C ARG A 591 -6.83 10.44 36.17
N PRO A 592 -6.64 9.60 37.19
CA PRO A 592 -6.55 8.16 36.99
C PRO A 592 -7.79 7.62 36.29
N ASP A 593 -7.57 6.64 35.42
CA ASP A 593 -8.64 5.93 34.74
C ASP A 593 -9.54 5.26 35.78
N PHE A 594 -10.84 5.25 35.52
CA PHE A 594 -11.82 4.66 36.44
C PHE A 594 -12.93 3.98 35.67
N TYR A 595 -13.72 3.22 36.41
CA TYR A 595 -14.88 2.52 35.85
C TYR A 595 -16.15 3.28 36.17
N ASP A 596 -16.98 3.51 35.16
CA ASP A 596 -18.39 3.85 35.36
C ASP A 596 -19.29 2.70 34.94
N ASN A 597 -20.52 2.67 35.46
CA ASN A 597 -21.53 1.72 35.03
C ASN A 597 -22.45 2.37 34.01
N VAL A 598 -22.25 2.01 32.75
CA VAL A 598 -23.15 2.40 31.67
C VAL A 598 -24.52 1.77 31.94
N ALA A 599 -25.57 2.60 31.88
CA ALA A 599 -26.94 2.16 32.04
C ALA A 599 -27.85 2.88 31.03
N ILE A 600 -28.33 2.17 30.01
CA ILE A 600 -29.23 2.71 28.98
C ILE A 600 -30.58 2.01 29.10
N ALA A 601 -31.64 2.80 29.31
CA ALA A 601 -32.95 2.27 29.64
C ALA A 601 -33.65 1.63 28.44
N ASP A 602 -33.61 2.29 27.28
CA ASP A 602 -34.34 1.89 26.09
C ASP A 602 -33.64 2.43 24.83
N VAL A 603 -33.56 1.59 23.79
CA VAL A 603 -33.09 1.95 22.44
C VAL A 603 -34.05 1.32 21.43
N ALA A 604 -34.57 2.11 20.51
CA ALA A 604 -35.44 1.61 19.45
C ALA A 604 -34.67 0.75 18.44
N ILE A 605 -35.28 -0.36 18.03
CA ILE A 605 -34.79 -1.27 17.01
C ILE A 605 -35.51 -0.96 15.69
N LEU A 606 -34.74 -0.71 14.64
CA LEU A 606 -35.26 -0.46 13.30
C LEU A 606 -35.63 -1.77 12.60
N ALA A 607 -36.41 -1.67 11.52
CA ALA A 607 -36.93 -2.84 10.81
C ALA A 607 -35.83 -3.70 10.15
N ASP A 608 -34.69 -3.10 9.82
CA ASP A 608 -33.50 -3.77 9.30
C ASP A 608 -32.65 -4.44 10.41
N GLY A 609 -33.05 -4.31 11.67
CA GLY A 609 -32.33 -4.83 12.84
C GLY A 609 -31.18 -3.93 13.31
N SER A 610 -30.98 -2.75 12.73
CA SER A 610 -30.07 -1.74 13.28
C SER A 610 -30.69 -1.03 14.49
N PHE A 611 -29.86 -0.54 15.39
CA PHE A 611 -30.29 0.30 16.49
C PHE A 611 -29.19 1.31 16.84
N SER A 612 -29.60 2.50 17.26
CA SER A 612 -28.67 3.55 17.70
C SER A 612 -29.36 4.50 18.67
N SER A 613 -28.64 4.91 19.70
CA SER A 613 -29.09 5.93 20.66
C SER A 613 -27.92 6.80 21.09
N ILE A 614 -28.22 8.07 21.31
CA ILE A 614 -27.38 8.99 22.07
C ILE A 614 -28.23 9.47 23.24
N THR A 615 -27.81 9.16 24.46
CA THR A 615 -28.52 9.53 25.69
C THR A 615 -27.61 10.35 26.59
N THR A 616 -28.12 11.47 27.08
CA THR A 616 -27.39 12.31 28.04
C THR A 616 -28.05 12.27 29.41
N LYS A 617 -27.24 12.15 30.47
CA LYS A 617 -27.67 12.24 31.86
C LYS A 617 -26.81 13.25 32.59
N THR A 618 -27.40 13.93 33.58
CA THR A 618 -26.66 14.77 34.51
C THR A 618 -26.60 14.09 35.86
N GLY A 619 -25.48 14.18 36.54
CA GLY A 619 -25.28 13.61 37.87
C GLY A 619 -24.17 14.28 38.64
N VAL A 620 -23.81 13.70 39.77
CA VAL A 620 -22.65 14.11 40.55
C VAL A 620 -21.65 12.97 40.55
N LEU A 621 -20.45 13.24 40.07
CA LEU A 621 -19.36 12.28 40.04
C LEU A 621 -18.16 12.87 40.79
N TYR A 622 -17.74 12.20 41.85
CA TYR A 622 -16.69 12.68 42.76
C TYR A 622 -16.91 14.10 43.30
N GLY A 623 -18.16 14.45 43.63
CA GLY A 623 -18.49 15.76 44.22
C GLY A 623 -18.57 16.92 43.22
N ALA A 624 -18.45 16.66 41.92
CA ALA A 624 -18.66 17.65 40.87
C ALA A 624 -19.88 17.28 40.01
N ASN A 625 -20.62 18.29 39.56
CA ASN A 625 -21.66 18.09 38.54
C ASN A 625 -21.01 17.60 37.26
N ALA A 626 -21.56 16.53 36.68
CA ALA A 626 -21.07 15.89 35.49
C ALA A 626 -22.22 15.58 34.54
N THR A 627 -21.94 15.73 33.26
CA THR A 627 -22.81 15.34 32.16
C THR A 627 -22.22 14.10 31.50
N PHE A 628 -23.00 13.04 31.45
CA PHE A 628 -22.65 11.73 30.89
C PHE A 628 -23.39 11.58 29.56
N THR A 629 -22.67 11.31 28.48
CA THR A 629 -23.25 11.07 27.15
C THR A 629 -22.90 9.67 26.71
N TYR A 630 -23.92 8.84 26.54
CA TYR A 630 -23.79 7.47 26.09
C TYR A 630 -24.21 7.38 24.62
N THR A 631 -23.30 6.95 23.76
CA THR A 631 -23.61 6.51 22.41
C THR A 631 -23.60 4.99 22.39
N PHE A 632 -24.67 4.38 21.89
CA PHE A 632 -24.78 2.93 21.77
C PHE A 632 -25.43 2.59 20.44
N LYS A 633 -24.73 1.78 19.62
CA LYS A 633 -25.17 1.41 18.28
C LYS A 633 -24.78 -0.03 17.96
N GLY A 634 -25.47 -0.66 17.04
CA GLY A 634 -25.16 -2.01 16.57
C GLY A 634 -26.26 -2.63 15.73
N HIS A 635 -26.11 -3.91 15.43
CA HIS A 635 -27.04 -4.66 14.60
C HIS A 635 -27.33 -6.06 15.17
N PHE A 636 -28.43 -6.66 14.70
CA PHE A 636 -28.70 -8.09 14.88
C PHE A 636 -28.08 -8.89 13.74
N HIS A 637 -27.43 -10.02 14.07
CA HIS A 637 -26.67 -10.82 13.11
C HIS A 637 -27.14 -12.28 13.02
N GLY A 638 -28.46 -12.49 13.03
CA GLY A 638 -29.05 -13.83 12.98
C GLY A 638 -28.61 -14.72 14.14
N ALA A 639 -28.59 -16.03 13.93
CA ALA A 639 -28.28 -17.02 14.96
C ALA A 639 -26.91 -17.69 14.77
N ASN A 640 -26.25 -18.03 15.88
CA ASN A 640 -25.09 -18.91 15.89
C ASN A 640 -25.48 -20.37 15.59
N THR A 641 -24.50 -21.29 15.56
CA THR A 641 -24.73 -22.72 15.31
C THR A 641 -25.65 -23.40 16.33
N ALA A 642 -25.72 -22.87 17.56
CA ALA A 642 -26.61 -23.35 18.61
C ALA A 642 -28.02 -22.73 18.54
N GLY A 643 -28.30 -21.87 17.55
CA GLY A 643 -29.58 -21.19 17.40
C GLY A 643 -29.75 -19.93 18.27
N ALA A 644 -28.73 -19.52 19.02
CA ALA A 644 -28.79 -18.30 19.83
C ALA A 644 -28.59 -17.06 18.95
N ALA A 645 -29.50 -16.09 19.07
CA ALA A 645 -29.41 -14.83 18.33
C ALA A 645 -28.21 -14.00 18.79
N ARG A 646 -27.59 -13.30 17.83
CA ARG A 646 -26.36 -12.51 18.00
C ARG A 646 -26.63 -11.02 17.86
N LEU A 647 -25.99 -10.23 18.70
CA LEU A 647 -25.82 -8.80 18.53
C LEU A 647 -24.33 -8.47 18.59
N ALA A 648 -23.93 -7.46 17.83
CA ALA A 648 -22.67 -6.78 18.02
C ALA A 648 -22.88 -5.29 17.78
N GLY A 649 -21.90 -4.50 18.20
CA GLY A 649 -22.01 -3.07 18.06
C GLY A 649 -20.81 -2.32 18.62
N ILE A 650 -21.02 -1.01 18.74
CA ILE A 650 -20.06 -0.06 19.28
C ILE A 650 -20.77 0.74 20.38
N TYR A 651 -20.08 0.98 21.48
CA TYR A 651 -20.50 1.92 22.52
C TYR A 651 -19.44 3.00 22.72
N ARG A 652 -19.87 4.14 23.25
CA ARG A 652 -18.98 5.20 23.73
C ARG A 652 -19.64 5.92 24.89
N GLU A 653 -18.86 6.20 25.91
CA GLU A 653 -19.25 7.09 27.00
C GLU A 653 -18.35 8.31 27.01
N ASP A 654 -18.94 9.50 27.08
CA ASP A 654 -18.24 10.77 27.31
C ASP A 654 -18.74 11.41 28.60
N ILE A 655 -17.83 11.85 29.46
CA ILE A 655 -18.14 12.58 30.70
C ILE A 655 -17.49 13.95 30.64
N THR A 656 -18.30 15.00 30.80
CA THR A 656 -17.84 16.38 30.94
C THR A 656 -18.23 16.94 32.31
N PHE A 657 -17.30 17.61 32.99
CA PHE A 657 -17.55 18.18 34.32
C PHE A 657 -17.88 19.68 34.26
N ASP A 658 -18.93 20.09 34.97
CA ASP A 658 -19.47 21.46 34.90
C ASP A 658 -18.83 22.42 35.94
N ASN A 659 -17.71 22.02 36.56
CA ASN A 659 -17.12 22.72 37.70
C ASN A 659 -16.11 23.84 37.32
N GLY A 660 -16.10 24.28 36.06
CA GLY A 660 -15.17 25.31 35.57
C GLY A 660 -13.74 24.82 35.32
N THR A 661 -13.45 23.53 35.55
CA THR A 661 -12.18 22.90 35.18
C THR A 661 -12.41 22.00 33.97
N ALA A 662 -11.63 22.19 32.90
CA ALA A 662 -11.79 21.52 31.61
C ALA A 662 -11.26 20.07 31.64
N TYR A 663 -11.82 19.23 32.51
CA TYR A 663 -11.58 17.79 32.47
C TYR A 663 -12.71 17.10 31.69
N SER A 664 -12.33 16.18 30.82
CA SER A 664 -13.25 15.27 30.13
C SER A 664 -12.73 13.84 30.24
N CYS A 665 -13.64 12.88 30.31
CA CYS A 665 -13.31 11.47 30.27
C CYS A 665 -14.08 10.80 29.12
N THR A 666 -13.51 9.77 28.52
CA THR A 666 -14.13 9.02 27.43
C THR A 666 -13.73 7.56 27.52
N SER A 667 -14.64 6.65 27.18
CA SER A 667 -14.29 5.25 26.93
C SER A 667 -13.71 5.02 25.53
N ASP A 668 -13.74 6.05 24.69
CA ASP A 668 -13.60 5.95 23.24
C ASP A 668 -14.62 4.99 22.59
N GLU A 669 -14.55 4.74 21.28
CA GLU A 669 -15.53 3.87 20.61
C GLU A 669 -15.09 2.43 20.81
N GLU A 670 -15.75 1.73 21.71
CA GLU A 670 -15.43 0.36 22.12
C GLU A 670 -16.42 -0.61 21.48
N ASN A 671 -15.93 -1.74 20.97
CA ASN A 671 -16.79 -2.77 20.39
C ASN A 671 -17.44 -3.64 21.47
N TRP A 672 -18.54 -4.31 21.16
CA TRP A 672 -19.16 -5.25 22.09
C TRP A 672 -19.88 -6.35 21.32
N THR A 673 -20.08 -7.50 21.97
CA THR A 673 -20.88 -8.61 21.40
C THR A 673 -21.81 -9.18 22.46
N ALA A 674 -22.96 -9.69 22.04
CA ALA A 674 -23.91 -10.37 22.91
C ALA A 674 -24.60 -11.56 22.22
N LEU A 675 -24.96 -12.55 23.02
CA LEU A 675 -25.73 -13.71 22.63
C LEU A 675 -27.01 -13.80 23.45
N ARG A 676 -28.09 -14.27 22.81
CA ARG A 676 -29.31 -14.60 23.52
C ARG A 676 -28.98 -15.67 24.55
N SER A 677 -29.27 -15.39 25.81
CA SER A 677 -29.25 -16.41 26.85
C SER A 677 -30.34 -17.45 26.52
N GLY A 678 -30.14 -18.71 26.92
CA GLY A 678 -31.14 -19.76 26.69
C GLY A 678 -32.55 -19.33 27.14
N PRO A 679 -33.61 -19.93 26.56
CA PRO A 679 -34.98 -19.61 26.91
C PRO A 679 -35.29 -19.74 28.41
#